data_AF-D6AUD2-F1
#
_entry.id   AF-D6AUD2-F1
#
_cell.length_a   1.000
_cell.length_b   1.000
_cell.length_c   1.000
_cell.angle_alpha   90.00
_cell.angle_beta   90.00
_cell.angle_gamma   90.00
#
_symmetry.space_group_name_H-M   'P 1'
#
loop_
_entity.id
_entity.type
_entity.pdbx_description
1 polymer ?
#
loop_
_entity_poly.entity_id
_entity_poly.type
_entity_poly.pdbx_seq_one_letter_code
_entity_poly.pdbx_strand_id
1 'polypeptide(L)'
;MLAACAGPLVHRLGRRGFVVLALPPVAATVWAFTRWNTAASGGADTWSWEWIPDYGVTLDLRLDALAELMVLLAAGVGALVLLYCASYFTDDTPQLGRFAGNLLAFAGAMLALVLADDLITLYVFWELTTVFSYLLIGHGSEHRHSRRSALQALVVTTFGGLAMLVGFLILGQAAGTYRISAIVADPPESTLAVSVAVVLVLCGALSKSAIWPFSMWLPNAMAAPTPVSAYLHAAAMVKAGVYLVARLAPAFADVPVWKPVVLVLGGATMLLGGWRALRLNDLKLVLAYGTVSQLGFLTLLAGTGNHDAALAAFAMILAHALFKAPLFLVTGIVDHAAGTRDLRKLSGVGRSLPYVAGVAALSAASMAALPPLLGFAAKEAAFAALLHGSTADRWALVAVVAGSALTTAYTLRFFWGAFLCKPGVPDTPVHRVGPAFLAPPALLAVLGLVLGPAVSWTDRLPNAYADLFPAEPDPYHLALWHGFGLALLLSAVAWAAGTVLFLGRTRVTRLSRRIAWPTADSVFGHLLLGQERLALQVTGFIQRGSLSVYLATTLLVMLGGQLAVLMVDTPWAGAVRPRLWDNPLQGAVAALTCAAALLCLTVRRRMKGVVLAGLTGYGTALLFVVQGAPDLALTQFCMETVAMIVFVLVLRRMPVHFQETVSIWRRATRIPVALAAAATVGVGMWVAAAARTAEPAGAAMVQEVADHGLKDVVATILVDLRAWDTMGESAVLAAAAVGVTSLIYLHRRSEGTMAQEELQGRTAWSLSAHHSSRLPQGDDAAPERSWLAAGATLAPEHRSIVFEVVARLLFHPILVLSVYLLFCAESLPGGGFVAGLVAGVALITRYLAGGRFELAEAAPLQPGLFTGLGLFISTGVGLLGLGEGTVLHAFTYYGHLPVFGKYHLSTSVLFFLRRLPAGPRRRPGHRAGPRRQGRPADRTGRGRPHPRRRTRGGRAPEMIVSASLIATAVVLCAVGGILMLTRPLTRILLGAVILSNGINLLVLSSTGRAGAAPLLYGVSLSRVTDPLPQAIALTAIVITLATTAFLLAMAYRSHQITGTDEVHDDLEDRRIVLRAEVLSERAQLREEFRSGAEPTAEERERYREERRRLRDRLRADRARQARGRDASGNLWNDVLGADPEDYARDGDAKADDRYPRDPGADG
;
A
#
# COMPACT_ATOMS: atom_id res chain seq x y z
N MET A 1 -31.54 -4.64 7.59
CA MET A 1 -32.65 -5.14 6.75
C MET A 1 -33.71 -4.08 6.45
N LEU A 2 -34.38 -3.49 7.45
CA LEU A 2 -35.45 -2.48 7.23
C LEU A 2 -35.03 -1.30 6.34
N ALA A 3 -33.82 -0.78 6.53
CA ALA A 3 -33.26 0.28 5.70
C ALA A 3 -33.14 -0.10 4.21
N ALA A 4 -32.87 -1.37 3.90
CA ALA A 4 -32.77 -1.85 2.51
C ALA A 4 -34.14 -1.88 1.82
N CYS A 5 -35.23 -2.07 2.59
CA CYS A 5 -36.60 -2.03 2.08
C CYS A 5 -37.09 -0.61 1.77
N ALA A 6 -36.38 0.43 2.21
CA ALA A 6 -36.79 1.82 1.99
C ALA A 6 -36.82 2.21 0.50
N GLY A 7 -35.88 1.70 -0.30
CA GLY A 7 -35.84 1.97 -1.74
C GLY A 7 -37.12 1.53 -2.46
N PRO A 8 -37.46 0.23 -2.43
CA PRO A 8 -38.71 -0.28 -3.00
C PRO A 8 -39.97 0.38 -2.43
N LEU A 9 -39.99 0.68 -1.13
CA LEU A 9 -41.15 1.27 -0.46
C LEU A 9 -41.40 2.71 -0.92
N VAL A 10 -40.35 3.54 -0.97
CA VAL A 10 -40.44 4.92 -1.47
C VAL A 10 -40.72 4.94 -2.97
N HIS A 11 -40.22 3.96 -3.73
CA HIS A 11 -40.56 3.83 -5.14
C HIS A 11 -42.06 3.57 -5.37
N ARG A 12 -42.72 2.78 -4.49
CA ARG A 12 -44.16 2.48 -4.60
C ARG A 12 -45.08 3.55 -4.01
N LEU A 13 -44.69 4.16 -2.88
CA LEU A 13 -45.54 5.08 -2.11
C LEU A 13 -45.13 6.55 -2.28
N GLY A 14 -44.10 6.85 -3.07
CA GLY A 14 -43.50 8.17 -3.15
C GLY A 14 -43.04 8.67 -1.78
N ARG A 15 -43.22 9.97 -1.53
CA ARG A 15 -42.94 10.64 -0.25
C ARG A 15 -43.76 10.11 0.92
N ARG A 16 -44.91 9.46 0.69
CA ARG A 16 -45.68 8.81 1.77
C ARG A 16 -44.96 7.59 2.35
N GLY A 17 -43.97 7.05 1.64
CA GLY A 17 -43.09 6.00 2.17
C GLY A 17 -42.40 6.39 3.47
N PHE A 18 -42.08 7.68 3.68
CA PHE A 18 -41.47 8.17 4.93
C PHE A 18 -42.37 7.97 6.16
N VAL A 19 -43.69 8.02 6.02
CA VAL A 19 -44.62 7.80 7.13
C VAL A 19 -44.53 6.36 7.62
N VAL A 20 -44.44 5.39 6.69
CA VAL A 20 -44.26 3.97 7.02
C VAL A 20 -42.86 3.73 7.61
N LEU A 21 -41.83 4.39 7.07
CA LEU A 21 -40.46 4.30 7.61
C LEU A 21 -40.31 4.94 8.99
N ALA A 22 -41.24 5.79 9.43
CA ALA A 22 -41.26 6.32 10.79
C ALA A 22 -41.76 5.30 11.84
N LEU A 23 -42.43 4.21 11.42
CA LEU A 23 -42.99 3.21 12.35
C LEU A 23 -41.91 2.53 13.23
N PRO A 24 -40.76 2.06 12.71
CA PRO A 24 -39.71 1.47 13.55
C PRO A 24 -39.18 2.40 14.65
N PRO A 25 -38.78 3.67 14.39
CA PRO A 25 -38.36 4.56 15.47
C PRO A 25 -39.51 4.96 16.41
N VAL A 26 -40.77 5.02 15.93
CA VAL A 26 -41.94 5.17 16.83
C VAL A 26 -42.05 3.98 17.77
N ALA A 27 -41.94 2.75 17.26
CA ALA A 27 -41.97 1.54 18.07
C ALA A 27 -40.84 1.50 19.10
N ALA A 28 -39.62 1.91 18.72
CA ALA A 28 -38.49 2.03 19.66
C ALA A 28 -38.73 3.10 20.74
N THR A 29 -39.37 4.22 20.38
CA THR A 29 -39.74 5.27 21.34
C THR A 29 -40.78 4.78 22.34
N VAL A 30 -41.83 4.10 21.86
CA VAL A 30 -42.87 3.50 22.71
C VAL A 30 -42.25 2.44 23.62
N TRP A 31 -41.37 1.59 23.09
CA TRP A 31 -40.64 0.59 23.86
C TRP A 31 -39.81 1.22 24.98
N ALA A 32 -39.03 2.27 24.70
CA ALA A 32 -38.27 2.99 25.73
C ALA A 32 -39.18 3.52 26.85
N PHE A 33 -40.30 4.16 26.51
CA PHE A 33 -41.28 4.59 27.52
C PHE A 33 -41.82 3.44 28.40
N THR A 34 -41.93 2.21 27.88
CA THR A 34 -42.31 1.05 28.72
C THR A 34 -41.22 0.62 29.72
N ARG A 35 -39.96 1.02 29.49
CA ARG A 35 -38.77 0.71 30.30
C ARG A 35 -38.41 1.85 31.26
N TRP A 36 -39.05 3.01 31.12
CA TRP A 36 -38.81 4.21 31.92
C TRP A 36 -38.69 3.94 33.42
N ASN A 37 -39.63 3.18 34.01
CA ASN A 37 -39.63 2.93 35.46
C ASN A 37 -38.40 2.14 35.94
N THR A 38 -37.93 1.17 35.15
CA THR A 38 -36.73 0.38 35.47
C THR A 38 -35.48 1.25 35.42
N ALA A 39 -35.34 2.08 34.39
CA ALA A 39 -34.20 2.99 34.25
C ALA A 39 -34.23 4.10 35.32
N ALA A 40 -35.41 4.64 35.63
CA ALA A 40 -35.60 5.69 36.63
C ALA A 40 -35.43 5.22 38.08
N SER A 41 -35.46 3.91 38.34
CA SER A 41 -35.15 3.33 39.64
C SER A 41 -33.66 2.94 39.79
N GLY A 42 -32.80 3.35 38.85
CA GLY A 42 -31.37 2.98 38.83
C GLY A 42 -31.09 1.57 38.28
N GLY A 43 -32.12 0.86 37.81
CA GLY A 43 -31.97 -0.44 37.17
C GLY A 43 -31.46 -0.33 35.73
N ALA A 44 -31.01 -1.45 35.17
CA ALA A 44 -30.64 -1.53 33.76
C ALA A 44 -31.05 -2.87 33.15
N ASP A 45 -31.68 -2.81 31.97
CA ASP A 45 -31.94 -4.01 31.17
C ASP A 45 -30.67 -4.33 30.36
N THR A 46 -30.23 -5.58 30.39
CA THR A 46 -29.01 -6.02 29.66
C THR A 46 -29.29 -7.21 28.77
N TRP A 47 -28.67 -7.22 27.60
CA TRP A 47 -28.70 -8.32 26.65
C TRP A 47 -27.28 -8.60 26.17
N SER A 48 -26.92 -9.88 26.06
CA SER A 48 -25.58 -10.30 25.68
C SER A 48 -25.66 -11.42 24.65
N TRP A 49 -24.89 -11.29 23.57
CA TRP A 49 -24.70 -12.34 22.58
C TRP A 49 -23.22 -12.48 22.26
N GLU A 50 -22.72 -13.72 22.21
CA GLU A 50 -21.35 -13.97 21.76
C GLU A 50 -21.22 -13.65 20.26
N TRP A 51 -20.25 -12.80 19.90
CA TRP A 51 -20.00 -12.42 18.50
C TRP A 51 -18.69 -13.02 17.97
N ILE A 52 -17.58 -12.78 18.66
CA ILE A 52 -16.27 -13.34 18.30
C ILE A 52 -15.60 -13.91 19.57
N PRO A 53 -15.93 -15.18 19.93
CA PRO A 53 -15.50 -15.79 21.19
C PRO A 53 -13.98 -15.85 21.37
N ASP A 54 -13.23 -16.13 20.30
CA ASP A 54 -11.76 -16.26 20.33
C ASP A 54 -11.04 -14.97 20.78
N TYR A 55 -11.68 -13.82 20.61
CA TYR A 55 -11.16 -12.51 21.01
C TYR A 55 -11.91 -11.91 22.22
N GLY A 56 -12.82 -12.66 22.83
CA GLY A 56 -13.65 -12.18 23.94
C GLY A 56 -14.57 -11.02 23.56
N VAL A 57 -14.95 -10.91 22.28
CA VAL A 57 -15.84 -9.83 21.81
C VAL A 57 -17.29 -10.30 21.86
N THR A 58 -18.08 -9.65 22.71
CA THR A 58 -19.51 -9.86 22.90
C THR A 58 -20.30 -8.67 22.36
N LEU A 59 -21.46 -8.94 21.78
CA LEU A 59 -22.44 -7.90 21.47
C LEU A 59 -23.27 -7.68 22.74
N ASP A 60 -22.77 -6.84 23.63
CA ASP A 60 -23.46 -6.46 24.86
C ASP A 60 -24.26 -5.17 24.65
N LEU A 61 -25.55 -5.24 24.95
CA LEU A 61 -26.46 -4.10 24.97
C LEU A 61 -26.96 -3.84 26.39
N ARG A 62 -27.02 -2.56 26.78
CA ARG A 62 -27.49 -2.10 28.08
C ARG A 62 -28.36 -0.86 27.94
N LEU A 63 -29.53 -0.90 28.57
CA LEU A 63 -30.45 0.22 28.69
C LEU A 63 -30.51 0.67 30.16
N ASP A 64 -29.78 1.74 30.49
CA ASP A 64 -29.82 2.45 31.77
C ASP A 64 -30.29 3.91 31.57
N ALA A 65 -30.32 4.72 32.62
CA ALA A 65 -30.88 6.07 32.59
C ALA A 65 -30.31 6.97 31.48
N LEU A 66 -28.99 6.95 31.25
CA LEU A 66 -28.35 7.74 30.20
C LEU A 66 -28.69 7.21 28.80
N ALA A 67 -28.66 5.88 28.62
CA ALA A 67 -29.03 5.25 27.37
C ALA A 67 -30.52 5.47 27.03
N GLU A 68 -31.41 5.38 28.02
CA GLU A 68 -32.85 5.63 27.92
C GLU A 68 -33.14 7.03 27.35
N LEU A 69 -32.52 8.07 27.90
CA LEU A 69 -32.60 9.43 27.36
C LEU A 69 -32.17 9.45 25.89
N MET A 70 -31.01 8.86 25.59
CA MET A 70 -30.44 8.89 24.25
C MET A 70 -31.27 8.08 23.23
N VAL A 71 -31.90 6.98 23.63
CA VAL A 71 -32.85 6.21 22.82
C VAL A 71 -34.09 7.06 22.50
N LEU A 72 -34.70 7.70 23.51
CA LEU A 72 -35.85 8.58 23.31
C LEU A 72 -35.53 9.74 22.37
N LEU A 73 -34.32 10.30 22.46
CA LEU A 73 -33.87 11.35 21.54
C LEU A 73 -33.59 10.82 20.13
N ALA A 74 -32.82 9.74 19.99
CA ALA A 74 -32.46 9.18 18.70
C ALA A 74 -33.69 8.64 17.96
N ALA A 75 -34.55 7.87 18.63
CA ALA A 75 -35.74 7.28 18.03
C ALA A 75 -36.88 8.32 17.92
N GLY A 76 -37.18 9.07 18.97
CA GLY A 76 -38.31 10.01 19.00
C GLY A 76 -38.13 11.17 18.03
N VAL A 77 -36.99 11.86 18.07
CA VAL A 77 -36.69 12.93 17.11
C VAL A 77 -36.50 12.35 15.71
N GLY A 78 -35.93 11.14 15.58
CA GLY A 78 -35.78 10.45 14.30
C GLY A 78 -37.12 10.17 13.62
N ALA A 79 -38.12 9.70 14.38
CA ALA A 79 -39.48 9.50 13.90
C ALA A 79 -40.11 10.81 13.41
N LEU A 80 -39.98 11.89 14.18
CA LEU A 80 -40.51 13.21 13.81
C LEU A 80 -39.83 13.79 12.57
N VAL A 81 -38.52 13.57 12.41
CA VAL A 81 -37.79 13.97 11.21
C VAL A 81 -38.24 13.17 9.99
N LEU A 82 -38.49 11.86 10.12
CA LEU A 82 -39.04 11.05 9.03
C LEU A 82 -40.44 11.53 8.62
N LEU A 83 -41.31 11.84 9.59
CA LEU A 83 -42.63 12.44 9.29
C LEU A 83 -42.50 13.80 8.61
N TYR A 84 -41.53 14.63 9.02
CA TYR A 84 -41.24 15.90 8.38
C TYR A 84 -40.76 15.73 6.92
N CYS A 85 -39.94 14.71 6.62
CA CYS A 85 -39.49 14.40 5.27
C CYS A 85 -40.64 14.16 4.27
N ALA A 86 -41.77 13.60 4.73
CA ALA A 86 -42.95 13.36 3.89
C ALA A 86 -43.57 14.66 3.33
N SER A 87 -43.38 15.79 4.02
CA SER A 87 -43.85 17.12 3.58
C SER A 87 -42.74 17.98 2.98
N TYR A 88 -41.47 17.71 3.33
CA TYR A 88 -40.32 18.46 2.85
C TYR A 88 -39.94 18.14 1.39
N PHE A 89 -39.99 16.85 1.02
CA PHE A 89 -39.62 16.39 -0.32
C PHE A 89 -40.84 16.27 -1.24
N THR A 90 -40.55 16.37 -2.53
CA THR A 90 -41.46 16.10 -3.65
C THR A 90 -41.11 14.77 -4.32
N ASP A 91 -42.08 14.13 -4.99
CA ASP A 91 -41.93 12.78 -5.55
C ASP A 91 -40.91 12.70 -6.71
N ASP A 92 -40.58 13.84 -7.32
CA ASP A 92 -39.56 14.02 -8.36
C ASP A 92 -38.13 14.20 -7.80
N THR A 93 -37.96 14.24 -6.47
CA THR A 93 -36.63 14.39 -5.85
C THR A 93 -35.75 13.18 -6.22
N PRO A 94 -34.56 13.39 -6.81
CA PRO A 94 -33.70 12.30 -7.24
C PRO A 94 -33.21 11.46 -6.05
N GLN A 95 -33.18 10.14 -6.24
CA GLN A 95 -32.60 9.18 -5.29
C GLN A 95 -33.26 9.17 -3.89
N LEU A 96 -34.54 9.57 -3.79
CA LEU A 96 -35.27 9.67 -2.53
C LEU A 96 -35.30 8.35 -1.72
N GLY A 97 -35.41 7.20 -2.40
CA GLY A 97 -35.38 5.89 -1.74
C GLY A 97 -34.03 5.56 -1.07
N ARG A 98 -32.91 5.95 -1.67
CA ARG A 98 -31.57 5.78 -1.07
C ARG A 98 -31.40 6.70 0.14
N PHE A 99 -31.86 7.95 0.03
CA PHE A 99 -31.87 8.90 1.14
C PHE A 99 -32.66 8.37 2.34
N ALA A 100 -33.88 7.89 2.10
CA ALA A 100 -34.74 7.34 3.14
C ALA A 100 -34.13 6.11 3.83
N GLY A 101 -33.52 5.21 3.06
CA GLY A 101 -32.80 4.06 3.58
C GLY A 101 -31.61 4.46 4.44
N ASN A 102 -30.78 5.40 3.98
CA ASN A 102 -29.63 5.89 4.74
C ASN A 102 -30.04 6.59 6.03
N LEU A 103 -31.14 7.36 6.02
CA LEU A 103 -31.65 8.04 7.21
C LEU A 103 -32.14 7.04 8.27
N LEU A 104 -32.87 6.00 7.84
CA LEU A 104 -33.31 4.93 8.74
C LEU A 104 -32.14 4.07 9.24
N ALA A 105 -31.16 3.78 8.38
CA ALA A 105 -29.95 3.06 8.76
C ALA A 105 -29.12 3.85 9.79
N PHE A 106 -29.00 5.17 9.59
CA PHE A 106 -28.37 6.06 10.55
C PHE A 106 -29.10 6.07 11.89
N ALA A 107 -30.44 6.12 11.90
CA ALA A 107 -31.22 6.02 13.13
C ALA A 107 -31.00 4.68 13.87
N GLY A 108 -30.97 3.56 13.14
CA GLY A 108 -30.67 2.24 13.71
C GLY A 108 -29.25 2.12 14.25
N ALA A 109 -28.25 2.65 13.53
CA ALA A 109 -26.87 2.68 13.99
C ALA A 109 -26.70 3.54 15.25
N MET A 110 -27.39 4.69 15.32
CA MET A 110 -27.38 5.53 16.51
C MET A 110 -28.05 4.84 17.71
N LEU A 111 -29.17 4.15 17.49
CA LEU A 111 -29.85 3.37 18.52
C LEU A 111 -28.94 2.27 19.10
N ALA A 112 -28.26 1.54 18.23
CA ALA A 112 -27.34 0.49 18.66
C ALA A 112 -26.08 1.05 19.35
N LEU A 113 -25.58 2.21 18.91
CA LEU A 113 -24.46 2.91 19.55
C LEU A 113 -24.75 3.28 20.99
N VAL A 114 -25.95 3.82 21.26
CA VAL A 114 -26.32 4.26 22.61
C VAL A 114 -26.67 3.11 23.53
N LEU A 115 -27.05 1.96 22.98
CA LEU A 115 -27.28 0.74 23.73
C LEU A 115 -25.99 -0.07 23.96
N ALA A 116 -24.89 0.19 23.24
CA ALA A 116 -23.69 -0.62 23.35
C ALA A 116 -23.06 -0.53 24.74
N ASP A 117 -22.86 -1.69 25.38
CA ASP A 117 -22.16 -1.86 26.66
C ASP A 117 -20.77 -2.48 26.48
N ASP A 118 -20.33 -2.72 25.24
CA ASP A 118 -19.00 -3.21 24.89
C ASP A 118 -18.28 -2.16 24.02
N LEU A 119 -16.99 -1.91 24.30
CA LEU A 119 -16.19 -0.87 23.63
C LEU A 119 -16.03 -1.13 22.12
N ILE A 120 -15.88 -2.38 21.70
CA ILE A 120 -15.71 -2.76 20.30
C ILE A 120 -17.05 -2.63 19.57
N THR A 121 -18.13 -3.09 20.18
CA THR A 121 -19.50 -2.94 19.68
C THR A 121 -19.87 -1.46 19.52
N LEU A 122 -19.54 -0.63 20.52
CA LEU A 122 -19.71 0.82 20.45
C LEU A 122 -18.92 1.40 19.27
N TYR A 123 -17.67 0.99 19.06
CA TYR A 123 -16.86 1.44 17.93
C TYR A 123 -17.45 1.04 16.56
N VAL A 124 -17.96 -0.19 16.43
CA VAL A 124 -18.61 -0.64 15.17
C VAL A 124 -19.80 0.25 14.84
N PHE A 125 -20.70 0.50 15.80
CA PHE A 125 -21.83 1.39 15.57
C PHE A 125 -21.42 2.86 15.45
N TRP A 126 -20.33 3.27 16.08
CA TRP A 126 -19.71 4.58 15.90
C TRP A 126 -19.29 4.82 14.45
N GLU A 127 -18.60 3.87 13.82
CA GLU A 127 -18.21 3.99 12.41
C GLU A 127 -19.40 3.84 11.46
N LEU A 128 -20.39 3.00 11.79
CA LEU A 128 -21.62 2.93 11.00
C LEU A 128 -22.36 4.27 10.96
N THR A 129 -22.44 4.99 12.10
CA THR A 129 -23.00 6.36 12.09
C THR A 129 -22.15 7.32 11.25
N THR A 130 -20.81 7.17 11.24
CA THR A 130 -19.92 7.96 10.35
C THR A 130 -20.29 7.71 8.90
N VAL A 131 -20.34 6.45 8.47
CA VAL A 131 -20.61 6.06 7.08
C VAL A 131 -21.99 6.56 6.62
N PHE A 132 -23.04 6.33 7.40
CA PHE A 132 -24.38 6.80 6.99
C PHE A 132 -24.48 8.32 7.01
N SER A 133 -23.83 9.01 7.94
CA SER A 133 -23.78 10.49 7.95
C SER A 133 -23.07 11.04 6.70
N TYR A 134 -21.97 10.43 6.28
CA TYR A 134 -21.26 10.77 5.05
C TYR A 134 -22.18 10.67 3.83
N LEU A 135 -22.92 9.56 3.72
CA LEU A 135 -23.88 9.34 2.62
C LEU A 135 -25.06 10.33 2.65
N LEU A 136 -25.50 10.76 3.84
CA LEU A 136 -26.57 11.75 4.00
C LEU A 136 -26.10 13.18 3.67
N ILE A 137 -24.87 13.56 4.06
CA ILE A 137 -24.26 14.86 3.72
C ILE A 137 -23.97 14.93 2.22
N GLY A 138 -23.53 13.83 1.63
CA GLY A 138 -23.21 13.68 0.20
C GLY A 138 -24.40 13.42 -0.71
N HIS A 139 -25.65 13.58 -0.23
CA HIS A 139 -26.85 13.30 -1.03
C HIS A 139 -26.89 14.10 -2.35
N GLY A 140 -26.45 15.36 -2.33
CA GLY A 140 -26.31 16.22 -3.51
C GLY A 140 -24.99 16.01 -4.25
N SER A 141 -24.61 14.76 -4.56
CA SER A 141 -23.27 14.38 -5.06
C SER A 141 -22.86 15.06 -6.35
N GLU A 142 -23.79 15.61 -7.13
CA GLU A 142 -23.52 16.39 -8.34
C GLU A 142 -22.76 17.68 -8.02
N HIS A 143 -23.01 18.28 -6.85
CA HIS A 143 -22.38 19.52 -6.44
C HIS A 143 -21.03 19.26 -5.76
N ARG A 144 -19.97 19.88 -6.28
CA ARG A 144 -18.59 19.78 -5.73
C ARG A 144 -18.52 20.12 -4.25
N HIS A 145 -19.25 21.15 -3.82
CA HIS A 145 -19.31 21.56 -2.43
C HIS A 145 -19.88 20.47 -1.50
N SER A 146 -20.94 19.75 -1.92
CA SER A 146 -21.53 18.66 -1.12
C SER A 146 -20.56 17.48 -0.99
N ARG A 147 -19.89 17.09 -2.08
CA ARG A 147 -18.86 16.03 -2.05
C ARG A 147 -17.69 16.38 -1.12
N ARG A 148 -17.15 17.59 -1.24
CA ARG A 148 -16.05 18.07 -0.39
C ARG A 148 -16.46 18.09 1.09
N SER A 149 -17.65 18.59 1.39
CA SER A 149 -18.17 18.67 2.77
C SER A 149 -18.37 17.27 3.37
N ALA A 150 -18.90 16.34 2.59
CA ALA A 150 -19.06 14.95 3.02
C ALA A 150 -17.70 14.29 3.29
N LEU A 151 -16.74 14.40 2.36
CA LEU A 151 -15.39 13.84 2.54
C LEU A 151 -14.66 14.44 3.73
N GLN A 152 -14.78 15.75 3.96
CA GLN A 152 -14.19 16.39 5.13
C GLN A 152 -14.78 15.83 6.43
N ALA A 153 -16.10 15.68 6.51
CA ALA A 153 -16.75 15.07 7.67
C ALA A 153 -16.27 13.63 7.90
N LEU A 154 -16.17 12.83 6.83
CA LEU A 154 -15.65 11.46 6.89
C LEU A 154 -14.21 11.43 7.41
N VAL A 155 -13.29 12.20 6.81
CA VAL A 155 -11.88 12.22 7.19
C VAL A 155 -11.69 12.63 8.65
N VAL A 156 -12.36 13.70 9.10
CA VAL A 156 -12.20 14.20 10.47
C VAL A 156 -12.77 13.22 11.49
N THR A 157 -13.95 12.66 11.24
CA THR A 157 -14.60 11.75 12.20
C THR A 157 -14.01 10.35 12.21
N THR A 158 -13.54 9.84 11.05
CA THR A 158 -12.79 8.57 10.99
C THR A 158 -11.40 8.71 11.59
N PHE A 159 -10.72 9.85 11.44
CA PHE A 159 -9.46 10.10 12.14
C PHE A 159 -9.64 9.98 13.66
N GLY A 160 -10.63 10.67 14.22
CA GLY A 160 -10.94 10.56 15.64
C GLY A 160 -11.42 9.16 16.04
N GLY A 161 -12.24 8.51 15.21
CA GLY A 161 -12.71 7.15 15.44
C GLY A 161 -11.58 6.12 15.49
N LEU A 162 -10.62 6.18 14.57
CA LEU A 162 -9.44 5.30 14.58
C LEU A 162 -8.52 5.57 15.77
N ALA A 163 -8.32 6.83 16.15
CA ALA A 163 -7.59 7.17 17.37
C ALA A 163 -8.28 6.57 18.61
N MET A 164 -9.60 6.73 18.70
CA MET A 164 -10.43 6.14 19.76
C MET A 164 -10.37 4.62 19.79
N LEU A 165 -10.34 3.94 18.64
CA LEU A 165 -10.16 2.49 18.58
C LEU A 165 -8.86 2.05 19.26
N VAL A 166 -7.75 2.75 18.97
CA VAL A 166 -6.47 2.47 19.66
C VAL A 166 -6.61 2.72 21.16
N GLY A 167 -7.32 3.77 21.57
CA GLY A 167 -7.65 4.04 22.97
C GLY A 167 -8.47 2.91 23.63
N PHE A 168 -9.51 2.39 22.95
CA PHE A 168 -10.32 1.28 23.44
C PHE A 168 -9.54 -0.02 23.57
N LEU A 169 -8.63 -0.30 22.64
CA LEU A 169 -7.76 -1.48 22.73
C LEU A 169 -6.82 -1.38 23.94
N ILE A 170 -6.18 -0.23 24.16
CA ILE A 170 -5.31 -0.04 25.33
C ILE A 170 -6.12 -0.13 26.62
N LEU A 171 -7.29 0.51 26.66
CA LEU A 171 -8.14 0.52 27.85
C LEU A 171 -8.70 -0.86 28.18
N GLY A 172 -9.19 -1.60 27.18
CA GLY A 172 -9.71 -2.94 27.37
C GLY A 172 -8.64 -3.94 27.80
N GLN A 173 -7.40 -3.80 27.31
CA GLN A 173 -6.27 -4.59 27.80
C GLN A 173 -5.89 -4.23 29.24
N ALA A 174 -5.92 -2.94 29.61
CA ALA A 174 -5.62 -2.50 30.97
C ALA A 174 -6.68 -2.94 31.99
N ALA A 175 -7.96 -2.93 31.60
CA ALA A 175 -9.08 -3.35 32.45
C ALA A 175 -9.35 -4.87 32.42
N GLY A 176 -8.74 -5.61 31.49
CA GLY A 176 -8.97 -7.05 31.30
C GLY A 176 -10.35 -7.42 30.71
N THR A 177 -11.14 -6.43 30.30
CA THR A 177 -12.46 -6.61 29.69
C THR A 177 -12.79 -5.44 28.76
N TYR A 178 -13.62 -5.67 27.75
CA TYR A 178 -14.13 -4.62 26.86
C TYR A 178 -15.51 -4.11 27.27
N ARG A 179 -16.11 -4.68 28.32
CA ARG A 179 -17.44 -4.28 28.80
C ARG A 179 -17.37 -2.96 29.57
N ILE A 180 -18.03 -1.93 29.03
CA ILE A 180 -18.06 -0.56 29.56
C ILE A 180 -18.58 -0.52 30.99
N SER A 181 -19.70 -1.19 31.29
CA SER A 181 -20.24 -1.21 32.66
C SER A 181 -19.29 -1.83 33.68
N ALA A 182 -18.47 -2.81 33.29
CA ALA A 182 -17.46 -3.41 34.15
C ALA A 182 -16.26 -2.47 34.35
N ILE A 183 -15.78 -1.83 33.28
CA ILE A 183 -14.69 -0.83 33.34
C ILE A 183 -15.09 0.36 34.20
N VAL A 184 -16.36 0.79 34.14
CA VAL A 184 -16.83 1.93 34.94
C VAL A 184 -16.94 1.56 36.42
N ALA A 185 -17.33 0.32 36.73
CA ALA A 185 -17.45 -0.16 38.10
C ALA A 185 -16.09 -0.41 38.78
N ASP A 186 -15.10 -0.89 38.03
CA ASP A 186 -13.73 -1.14 38.50
C ASP A 186 -12.71 -0.55 37.51
N PRO A 187 -12.46 0.78 37.57
CA PRO A 187 -11.59 1.44 36.61
C PRO A 187 -10.12 1.05 36.80
N PRO A 188 -9.36 0.83 35.72
CA PRO A 188 -7.94 0.50 35.81
C PRO A 188 -7.15 1.67 36.42
N GLU A 189 -6.05 1.34 37.11
CA GLU A 189 -5.16 2.33 37.71
C GLU A 189 -4.70 3.39 36.69
N SER A 190 -4.57 4.65 37.14
CA SER A 190 -4.22 5.81 36.32
C SER A 190 -2.74 5.82 35.90
N THR A 191 -2.33 4.84 35.10
CA THR A 191 -1.00 4.75 34.49
C THR A 191 -0.85 5.71 33.31
N LEU A 192 0.38 5.89 32.80
CA LEU A 192 0.63 6.63 31.57
C LEU A 192 -0.14 6.04 30.38
N ALA A 193 -0.23 4.70 30.31
CA ALA A 193 -0.96 4.01 29.24
C ALA A 193 -2.46 4.33 29.28
N VAL A 194 -3.09 4.30 30.46
CA VAL A 194 -4.50 4.68 30.63
C VAL A 194 -4.72 6.16 30.33
N SER A 195 -3.80 7.04 30.73
CA SER A 195 -3.88 8.48 30.39
C SER A 195 -3.82 8.72 28.88
N VAL A 196 -2.94 8.02 28.16
CA VAL A 196 -2.87 8.06 26.70
C VAL A 196 -4.15 7.48 26.08
N ALA A 197 -4.66 6.36 26.60
CA ALA A 197 -5.91 5.76 26.15
C ALA A 197 -7.09 6.73 26.29
N VAL A 198 -7.22 7.40 27.43
CA VAL A 198 -8.25 8.42 27.68
C VAL A 198 -8.13 9.57 26.70
N VAL A 199 -6.93 10.10 26.43
CA VAL A 199 -6.74 11.17 25.42
C VAL A 199 -7.15 10.72 24.02
N LEU A 200 -6.82 9.49 23.64
CA LEU A 200 -7.20 8.91 22.35
C LEU A 200 -8.72 8.71 22.23
N VAL A 201 -9.38 8.25 23.30
CA VAL A 201 -10.84 8.12 23.37
C VAL A 201 -11.51 9.50 23.30
N LEU A 202 -10.99 10.48 24.04
CA LEU A 202 -11.45 11.87 23.97
C LEU A 202 -11.24 12.45 22.56
N CYS A 203 -10.15 12.14 21.86
CA CYS A 203 -9.95 12.56 20.46
C CYS A 203 -11.12 12.11 19.56
N GLY A 204 -11.59 10.86 19.72
CA GLY A 204 -12.80 10.37 19.06
C GLY A 204 -14.04 11.16 19.44
N ALA A 205 -14.33 11.28 20.73
CA ALA A 205 -15.50 12.00 21.23
C ALA A 205 -15.55 13.46 20.75
N LEU A 206 -14.43 14.17 20.87
CA LEU A 206 -14.29 15.57 20.49
C LEU A 206 -14.41 15.76 18.96
N SER A 207 -13.91 14.83 18.15
CA SER A 207 -14.04 14.89 16.68
C SER A 207 -15.50 14.80 16.22
N LYS A 208 -16.28 13.88 16.82
CA LYS A 208 -17.69 13.61 16.47
C LYS A 208 -18.65 14.65 17.03
N SER A 209 -18.29 15.27 18.17
CA SER A 209 -19.03 16.39 18.75
C SER A 209 -18.61 17.77 18.21
N ALA A 210 -17.79 17.81 17.16
CA ALA A 210 -17.33 19.05 16.54
C ALA A 210 -16.68 20.05 17.53
N ILE A 211 -15.94 19.53 18.52
CA ILE A 211 -15.21 20.34 19.50
C ILE A 211 -13.93 20.84 18.85
N TRP A 212 -13.52 22.08 19.16
CA TRP A 212 -12.29 22.67 18.63
C TRP A 212 -11.09 21.78 18.97
N PRO A 213 -10.20 21.46 18.00
CA PRO A 213 -10.09 22.05 16.66
C PRO A 213 -10.98 21.42 15.57
N PHE A 214 -11.66 20.31 15.82
CA PHE A 214 -12.45 19.51 14.86
C PHE A 214 -13.82 20.11 14.47
N SER A 215 -14.11 21.35 14.85
CA SER A 215 -15.41 21.99 14.62
C SER A 215 -15.78 22.28 13.15
N MET A 216 -14.82 22.22 12.23
CA MET A 216 -14.98 22.71 10.84
C MET A 216 -15.96 21.91 10.00
N TRP A 217 -16.07 20.60 10.22
CA TRP A 217 -16.90 19.73 9.37
C TRP A 217 -18.39 20.01 9.56
N LEU A 218 -18.83 20.42 10.76
CA LEU A 218 -20.24 20.58 11.10
C LEU A 218 -20.92 21.75 10.37
N PRO A 219 -20.33 22.98 10.32
CA PRO A 219 -20.86 24.04 9.47
C PRO A 219 -20.88 23.68 7.98
N ASN A 220 -19.86 22.99 7.47
CA ASN A 220 -19.78 22.58 6.07
C ASN A 220 -20.82 21.48 5.74
N ALA A 221 -21.13 20.61 6.71
CA ALA A 221 -22.20 19.61 6.60
C ALA A 221 -23.61 20.21 6.42
N MET A 222 -23.81 21.53 6.60
CA MET A 222 -25.07 22.22 6.28
C MET A 222 -25.41 22.26 4.78
N ALA A 223 -24.54 21.71 3.93
CA ALA A 223 -24.87 21.35 2.56
C ALA A 223 -25.97 20.29 2.47
N ALA A 224 -26.17 19.49 3.53
CA ALA A 224 -27.21 18.48 3.58
C ALA A 224 -28.64 19.06 3.59
N PRO A 225 -29.64 18.27 3.17
CA PRO A 225 -31.05 18.62 3.36
C PRO A 225 -31.37 18.94 4.82
N THR A 226 -32.27 19.90 5.05
CA THR A 226 -32.58 20.37 6.42
C THR A 226 -33.04 19.27 7.40
N PRO A 227 -33.83 18.25 6.99
CA PRO A 227 -34.19 17.15 7.88
C PRO A 227 -32.96 16.42 8.44
N VAL A 228 -31.93 16.22 7.60
CA VAL A 228 -30.66 15.62 8.03
C VAL A 228 -29.98 16.51 9.06
N SER A 229 -29.90 17.81 8.80
CA SER A 229 -29.30 18.76 9.74
C SER A 229 -30.03 18.76 11.09
N ALA A 230 -31.36 18.73 11.08
CA ALA A 230 -32.16 18.66 12.30
C ALA A 230 -31.87 17.39 13.09
N TYR A 231 -31.74 16.24 12.43
CA TYR A 231 -31.52 14.98 13.12
C TYR A 231 -30.07 14.84 13.63
N LEU A 232 -29.09 14.98 12.72
CA LEU A 232 -27.67 14.77 13.02
C LEU A 232 -27.16 15.78 14.05
N HIS A 233 -27.61 17.03 13.99
CA HIS A 233 -27.05 18.12 14.80
C HIS A 233 -27.89 18.52 16.02
N ALA A 234 -29.10 17.96 16.19
CA ALA A 234 -29.89 18.21 17.40
C ALA A 234 -29.98 16.98 18.31
N ALA A 235 -30.11 15.77 17.76
CA ALA A 235 -30.50 14.59 18.54
C ALA A 235 -29.54 13.40 18.45
N ALA A 236 -28.85 13.21 17.32
CA ALA A 236 -28.11 11.98 17.05
C ALA A 236 -26.59 12.17 16.99
N MET A 237 -26.01 12.36 15.79
CA MET A 237 -24.58 12.22 15.52
C MET A 237 -23.70 13.00 16.48
N VAL A 238 -24.00 14.29 16.66
CA VAL A 238 -23.16 15.19 17.44
C VAL A 238 -23.23 14.95 18.94
N LYS A 239 -24.23 14.20 19.39
CA LYS A 239 -24.38 13.80 20.79
C LYS A 239 -23.68 12.49 21.09
N ALA A 240 -23.25 11.73 20.08
CA ALA A 240 -22.51 10.48 20.31
C ALA A 240 -21.21 10.72 21.12
N GLY A 241 -20.47 11.80 20.83
CA GLY A 241 -19.27 12.13 21.61
C GLY A 241 -19.60 12.66 23.01
N VAL A 242 -20.65 13.48 23.16
CA VAL A 242 -21.13 13.92 24.49
C VAL A 242 -21.58 12.72 25.33
N TYR A 243 -22.30 11.78 24.70
CA TYR A 243 -22.74 10.53 25.31
C TYR A 243 -21.55 9.69 25.77
N LEU A 244 -20.52 9.53 24.93
CA LEU A 244 -19.31 8.78 25.30
C LEU A 244 -18.57 9.44 26.48
N VAL A 245 -18.44 10.77 26.48
CA VAL A 245 -17.87 11.52 27.61
C VAL A 245 -18.69 11.29 28.88
N ALA A 246 -20.01 11.43 28.81
CA ALA A 246 -20.93 11.18 29.93
C ALA A 246 -20.86 9.72 30.43
N ARG A 247 -20.72 8.76 29.51
CA ARG A 247 -20.65 7.33 29.83
C ARG A 247 -19.38 6.95 30.59
N LEU A 248 -18.26 7.60 30.27
CA LEU A 248 -16.94 7.30 30.83
C LEU A 248 -16.56 8.23 31.99
N ALA A 249 -17.23 9.38 32.13
CA ALA A 249 -16.96 10.35 33.20
C ALA A 249 -16.99 9.75 34.62
N PRO A 250 -17.93 8.86 35.01
CA PRO A 250 -17.94 8.31 36.36
C PRO A 250 -16.64 7.59 36.77
N ALA A 251 -15.93 6.99 35.79
CA ALA A 251 -14.68 6.28 36.03
C ALA A 251 -13.42 7.11 35.78
N PHE A 252 -13.44 8.03 34.81
CA PHE A 252 -12.23 8.70 34.32
C PHE A 252 -12.15 10.19 34.62
N ALA A 253 -13.16 10.80 35.26
CA ALA A 253 -13.15 12.23 35.55
C ALA A 253 -11.98 12.66 36.46
N ASP A 254 -11.52 11.77 37.33
CA ASP A 254 -10.41 12.04 38.25
C ASP A 254 -9.02 11.77 37.64
N VAL A 255 -8.97 11.23 36.40
CA VAL A 255 -7.71 11.11 35.68
C VAL A 255 -7.16 12.52 35.38
N PRO A 256 -5.89 12.83 35.73
CA PRO A 256 -5.37 14.20 35.66
C PRO A 256 -5.52 14.92 34.32
N VAL A 257 -5.52 14.18 33.20
CA VAL A 257 -5.64 14.74 31.84
C VAL A 257 -7.08 15.03 31.42
N TRP A 258 -8.09 14.44 32.09
CA TRP A 258 -9.49 14.51 31.67
C TRP A 258 -10.07 15.92 31.76
N LYS A 259 -10.14 16.48 32.98
CA LYS A 259 -10.77 17.80 33.22
C LYS A 259 -10.10 18.92 32.43
N PRO A 260 -8.76 19.05 32.36
CA PRO A 260 -8.13 20.11 31.57
C PRO A 260 -8.51 20.04 30.08
N VAL A 261 -8.54 18.85 29.49
CA VAL A 261 -8.90 18.68 28.07
C VAL A 261 -10.36 19.05 27.84
N VAL A 262 -11.28 18.50 28.64
CA VAL A 262 -12.72 18.66 28.42
C VAL A 262 -13.21 20.08 28.75
N LEU A 263 -12.78 20.65 29.87
CA LEU A 263 -13.21 21.99 30.29
C LEU A 263 -12.63 23.09 29.39
N VAL A 264 -11.34 23.02 29.04
CA VAL A 264 -10.69 24.04 28.18
C VAL A 264 -11.23 23.97 26.77
N LEU A 265 -11.24 22.78 26.15
CA LEU A 265 -11.70 22.65 24.77
C LEU A 265 -13.22 22.85 24.65
N GLY A 266 -14.00 22.39 25.63
CA GLY A 266 -15.44 22.65 25.73
C GLY A 266 -15.76 24.14 25.86
N GLY A 267 -15.10 24.83 26.80
CA GLY A 267 -15.26 26.28 27.01
C GLY A 267 -14.81 27.10 25.79
N ALA A 268 -13.64 26.81 25.23
CA ALA A 268 -13.16 27.47 24.01
C ALA A 268 -14.13 27.27 22.83
N THR A 269 -14.66 26.07 22.67
CA THR A 269 -15.64 25.74 21.62
C THR A 269 -16.95 26.50 21.83
N MET A 270 -17.43 26.58 23.07
CA MET A 270 -18.63 27.32 23.43
C MET A 270 -18.52 28.79 23.02
N LEU A 271 -17.40 29.44 23.37
CA LEU A 271 -17.14 30.85 23.10
C LEU A 271 -16.90 31.11 21.60
N LEU A 272 -16.01 30.34 20.95
CA LEU A 272 -15.68 30.51 19.54
C LEU A 272 -16.87 30.23 18.62
N GLY A 273 -17.68 29.21 18.96
CA GLY A 273 -18.91 28.89 18.25
C GLY A 273 -19.94 30.03 18.32
N GLY A 274 -20.22 30.52 19.53
CA GLY A 274 -21.16 31.63 19.73
C GLY A 274 -20.70 32.93 19.07
N TRP A 275 -19.40 33.23 19.17
CA TRP A 275 -18.78 34.40 18.53
C TRP A 275 -18.81 34.34 16.99
N ARG A 276 -18.69 33.15 16.39
CA ARG A 276 -18.85 32.95 14.94
C ARG A 276 -20.30 33.03 14.50
N ALA A 277 -21.25 32.46 15.26
CA ALA A 277 -22.67 32.50 14.94
C ALA A 277 -23.20 33.93 14.74
N LEU A 278 -22.66 34.91 15.48
CA LEU A 278 -23.04 36.33 15.36
C LEU A 278 -22.67 36.99 14.03
N ARG A 279 -21.80 36.39 13.20
CA ARG A 279 -21.30 36.99 11.96
C ARG A 279 -21.97 36.45 10.70
N LEU A 280 -22.60 35.30 10.82
CA LEU A 280 -23.15 34.56 9.69
C LEU A 280 -24.51 35.13 9.31
N ASN A 281 -24.80 35.07 8.01
CA ASN A 281 -26.04 35.60 7.44
C ASN A 281 -26.99 34.50 6.99
N ASP A 282 -26.56 33.24 7.00
CA ASP A 282 -27.39 32.10 6.64
C ASP A 282 -28.02 31.48 7.90
N LEU A 283 -29.34 31.27 7.89
CA LEU A 283 -30.06 30.72 9.05
C LEU A 283 -29.50 29.37 9.53
N LYS A 284 -29.21 28.43 8.61
CA LYS A 284 -28.66 27.11 8.96
C LYS A 284 -27.28 27.25 9.55
N LEU A 285 -26.42 28.11 8.98
CA LEU A 285 -25.06 28.31 9.48
C LEU A 285 -25.05 28.98 10.87
N VAL A 286 -25.96 29.92 11.14
CA VAL A 286 -26.12 30.48 12.49
C VAL A 286 -26.51 29.38 13.48
N LEU A 287 -27.45 28.51 13.10
CA LEU A 287 -27.83 27.38 13.94
C LEU A 287 -26.70 26.34 14.09
N ALA A 288 -25.91 26.08 13.06
CA ALA A 288 -24.78 25.15 13.09
C ALA A 288 -23.70 25.58 14.08
N TYR A 289 -23.22 26.83 13.98
CA TYR A 289 -22.25 27.36 14.96
C TYR A 289 -22.87 27.55 16.36
N GLY A 290 -24.17 27.83 16.44
CA GLY A 290 -24.90 27.75 17.70
C GLY A 290 -24.90 26.33 18.28
N THR A 291 -25.00 25.29 17.45
CA THR A 291 -24.88 23.89 17.89
C THR A 291 -23.45 23.59 18.34
N VAL A 292 -22.41 24.00 17.61
CA VAL A 292 -21.02 23.89 18.08
C VAL A 292 -20.87 24.52 19.47
N SER A 293 -21.46 25.71 19.68
CA SER A 293 -21.43 26.39 20.97
C SER A 293 -22.09 25.57 22.08
N GLN A 294 -23.28 25.01 21.83
CA GLN A 294 -24.00 24.18 22.79
C GLN A 294 -23.33 22.82 23.04
N LEU A 295 -22.67 22.23 22.05
CA LEU A 295 -21.90 20.99 22.24
C LEU A 295 -20.66 21.22 23.10
N GLY A 296 -19.99 22.37 22.94
CA GLY A 296 -18.93 22.80 23.85
C GLY A 296 -19.42 22.90 25.29
N PHE A 297 -20.61 23.50 25.49
CA PHE A 297 -21.27 23.59 26.79
C PHE A 297 -21.63 22.21 27.37
N LEU A 298 -22.24 21.33 26.57
CA LEU A 298 -22.61 19.97 26.97
C LEU A 298 -21.39 19.11 27.33
N THR A 299 -20.32 19.22 26.54
CA THR A 299 -19.08 18.47 26.76
C THR A 299 -18.41 18.92 28.06
N LEU A 300 -18.37 20.24 28.32
CA LEU A 300 -17.87 20.82 29.56
C LEU A 300 -18.66 20.29 30.78
N LEU A 301 -19.99 20.32 30.74
CA LEU A 301 -20.82 19.81 31.84
C LEU A 301 -20.64 18.31 32.06
N ALA A 302 -20.75 17.51 30.99
CA ALA A 302 -20.62 16.06 31.07
C ALA A 302 -19.24 15.60 31.57
N GLY A 303 -18.18 16.39 31.32
CA GLY A 303 -16.82 16.08 31.75
C GLY A 303 -16.40 16.64 33.11
N THR A 304 -17.26 17.39 33.80
CA THR A 304 -16.91 17.99 35.12
C THR A 304 -16.74 16.91 36.19
N GLY A 305 -17.55 15.84 36.13
CA GLY A 305 -17.39 14.67 37.00
C GLY A 305 -17.92 14.84 38.42
N ASN A 306 -18.99 15.61 38.62
CA ASN A 306 -19.70 15.72 39.89
C ASN A 306 -21.20 15.51 39.69
N HIS A 307 -21.91 15.21 40.78
CA HIS A 307 -23.33 14.88 40.79
C HIS A 307 -24.19 15.98 40.13
N ASP A 308 -24.04 17.23 40.56
CA ASP A 308 -24.91 18.33 40.10
C ASP A 308 -24.67 18.70 38.64
N ALA A 309 -23.43 18.65 38.15
CA ALA A 309 -23.13 18.87 36.74
C ALA A 309 -23.61 17.71 35.87
N ALA A 310 -23.62 16.47 36.38
CA ALA A 310 -24.20 15.33 35.69
C ALA A 310 -25.72 15.50 35.50
N LEU A 311 -26.41 15.97 36.54
CA LEU A 311 -27.84 16.32 36.49
C LEU A 311 -28.11 17.44 35.47
N ALA A 312 -27.31 18.52 35.51
CA ALA A 312 -27.40 19.63 34.58
C ALA A 312 -27.09 19.20 33.14
N ALA A 313 -26.09 18.34 32.92
CA ALA A 313 -25.74 17.79 31.62
C ALA A 313 -26.90 16.97 31.05
N PHE A 314 -27.51 16.09 31.85
CA PHE A 314 -28.67 15.29 31.45
C PHE A 314 -29.84 16.18 31.00
N ALA A 315 -30.22 17.15 31.82
CA ALA A 315 -31.29 18.10 31.51
C ALA A 315 -30.96 18.93 30.25
N MET A 316 -29.70 19.35 30.08
CA MET A 316 -29.28 20.14 28.92
C MET A 316 -29.23 19.31 27.63
N ILE A 317 -28.86 18.03 27.68
CA ILE A 317 -28.90 17.11 26.52
C ILE A 317 -30.33 17.04 25.98
N LEU A 318 -31.31 16.86 26.87
CA LEU A 318 -32.72 16.85 26.55
C LEU A 318 -33.19 18.20 26.00
N ALA A 319 -32.97 19.29 26.75
CA ALA A 319 -33.36 20.64 26.36
C ALA A 319 -32.80 20.99 24.97
N HIS A 320 -31.51 20.72 24.73
CA HIS A 320 -30.86 20.97 23.45
C HIS A 320 -31.55 20.29 22.27
N ALA A 321 -31.94 19.02 22.41
CA ALA A 321 -32.71 18.36 21.35
C ALA A 321 -34.04 19.08 21.10
N LEU A 322 -34.77 19.39 22.17
CA LEU A 322 -36.11 19.97 22.11
C LEU A 322 -36.14 21.41 21.58
N PHE A 323 -35.06 22.18 21.70
CA PHE A 323 -35.00 23.50 21.07
C PHE A 323 -34.26 23.51 19.72
N LYS A 324 -33.22 22.70 19.50
CA LYS A 324 -32.48 22.74 18.22
C LYS A 324 -33.20 22.05 17.08
N ALA A 325 -33.77 20.87 17.32
CA ALA A 325 -34.48 20.14 16.27
C ALA A 325 -35.61 21.01 15.67
N PRO A 326 -36.51 21.62 16.45
CA PRO A 326 -37.54 22.48 15.87
C PRO A 326 -36.98 23.75 15.22
N LEU A 327 -35.89 24.35 15.72
CA LEU A 327 -35.27 25.51 15.05
C LEU A 327 -34.72 25.17 13.65
N PHE A 328 -34.09 23.99 13.49
CA PHE A 328 -33.66 23.53 12.16
C PHE A 328 -34.85 23.21 11.27
N LEU A 329 -35.86 22.49 11.76
CA LEU A 329 -37.05 22.15 10.99
C LEU A 329 -37.83 23.42 10.57
N VAL A 330 -38.01 24.39 11.47
CA VAL A 330 -38.62 25.68 11.12
C VAL A 330 -37.78 26.44 10.10
N THR A 331 -36.45 26.42 10.21
CA THR A 331 -35.59 27.01 9.18
C THR A 331 -35.82 26.34 7.82
N GLY A 332 -36.05 25.03 7.79
CA GLY A 332 -36.41 24.29 6.58
C GLY A 332 -37.77 24.68 6.02
N ILE A 333 -38.76 24.94 6.88
CA ILE A 333 -40.07 25.46 6.47
C ILE A 333 -39.93 26.86 5.86
N VAL A 334 -39.14 27.75 6.49
CA VAL A 334 -38.89 29.11 5.97
C VAL A 334 -38.16 29.05 4.62
N ASP A 335 -37.14 28.21 4.49
CA ASP A 335 -36.40 28.01 3.23
C ASP A 335 -37.34 27.52 2.11
N HIS A 336 -38.20 26.54 2.42
CA HIS A 336 -39.18 25.99 1.48
C HIS A 336 -40.28 27.00 1.10
N ALA A 337 -40.78 27.79 2.05
CA ALA A 337 -41.89 28.72 1.83
C ALA A 337 -41.45 30.05 1.19
N ALA A 338 -40.24 30.53 1.49
CA ALA A 338 -39.71 31.82 1.06
C ALA A 338 -38.68 31.72 -0.08
N GLY A 339 -38.15 30.53 -0.37
CA GLY A 339 -37.10 30.31 -1.37
C GLY A 339 -35.72 30.89 -1.02
N THR A 340 -35.55 31.40 0.21
CA THR A 340 -34.30 31.95 0.70
C THR A 340 -34.19 31.78 2.21
N ARG A 341 -32.96 31.64 2.69
CA ARG A 341 -32.60 31.54 4.11
C ARG A 341 -31.58 32.59 4.56
N ASP A 342 -31.38 33.62 3.72
CA ASP A 342 -30.45 34.73 4.01
C ASP A 342 -31.13 35.77 4.93
N LEU A 343 -30.57 35.93 6.12
CA LEU A 343 -30.92 36.93 7.15
C LEU A 343 -30.84 38.37 6.66
N ARG A 344 -30.31 38.66 5.49
CA ARG A 344 -30.34 40.02 4.90
C ARG A 344 -31.55 40.25 4.02
N LYS A 345 -32.13 39.19 3.47
CA LYS A 345 -33.24 39.23 2.50
C LYS A 345 -34.60 38.98 3.14
N LEU A 346 -34.65 38.13 4.17
CA LEU A 346 -35.91 37.80 4.87
C LEU A 346 -36.48 39.05 5.59
N SER A 347 -37.75 39.36 5.42
CA SER A 347 -38.44 40.45 6.14
C SER A 347 -39.93 40.13 6.23
N GLY A 348 -40.54 40.37 7.39
CA GLY A 348 -41.99 40.23 7.57
C GLY A 348 -42.56 38.80 7.59
N VAL A 349 -41.72 37.76 7.51
CA VAL A 349 -42.15 36.34 7.46
C VAL A 349 -43.03 35.95 8.64
N GLY A 350 -42.82 36.53 9.83
CA GLY A 350 -43.61 36.22 11.02
C GLY A 350 -45.07 36.65 10.93
N ARG A 351 -45.40 37.67 10.14
CA ARG A 351 -46.79 38.08 9.89
C ARG A 351 -47.49 37.11 8.94
N SER A 352 -46.75 36.62 7.93
CA SER A 352 -47.28 35.70 6.93
C SER A 352 -47.39 34.25 7.43
N LEU A 353 -46.51 33.84 8.34
CA LEU A 353 -46.47 32.49 8.94
C LEU A 353 -46.48 32.57 10.49
N PRO A 354 -47.56 33.04 11.12
CA PRO A 354 -47.60 33.32 12.56
C PRO A 354 -47.38 32.07 13.43
N TYR A 355 -47.91 30.91 13.02
CA TYR A 355 -47.72 29.66 13.76
C TYR A 355 -46.27 29.16 13.69
N VAL A 356 -45.62 29.31 12.53
CA VAL A 356 -44.19 28.97 12.36
C VAL A 356 -43.33 29.90 13.23
N ALA A 357 -43.65 31.19 13.25
CA ALA A 357 -42.99 32.16 14.11
C ALA A 357 -43.20 31.87 15.60
N GLY A 358 -44.40 31.43 16.01
CA GLY A 358 -44.69 31.02 17.38
C GLY A 358 -43.86 29.83 17.83
N VAL A 359 -43.76 28.78 17.01
CA VAL A 359 -42.91 27.60 17.27
C VAL A 359 -41.43 27.99 17.34
N ALA A 360 -40.99 28.87 16.44
CA ALA A 360 -39.64 29.41 16.45
C ALA A 360 -39.34 30.23 17.71
N ALA A 361 -40.29 31.09 18.12
CA ALA A 361 -40.18 31.94 19.30
C ALA A 361 -40.05 31.09 20.57
N LEU A 362 -40.88 30.06 20.69
CA LEU A 362 -40.86 29.13 21.83
C LEU A 362 -39.52 28.38 21.91
N SER A 363 -39.06 27.86 20.78
CA SER A 363 -37.77 27.15 20.70
C SER A 363 -36.58 28.09 20.95
N ALA A 364 -36.62 29.30 20.40
CA ALA A 364 -35.61 30.32 20.61
C ALA A 364 -35.57 30.78 22.08
N ALA A 365 -36.72 31.00 22.71
CA ALA A 365 -36.80 31.33 24.13
C ALA A 365 -36.19 30.22 25.01
N SER A 366 -36.40 28.95 24.64
CA SER A 366 -35.79 27.82 25.36
C SER A 366 -34.27 27.79 25.16
N MET A 367 -33.77 28.07 23.95
CA MET A 367 -32.32 28.15 23.67
C MET A 367 -31.66 29.33 24.41
N ALA A 368 -32.35 30.46 24.52
CA ALA A 368 -31.95 31.61 25.33
C ALA A 368 -32.12 31.39 26.84
N ALA A 369 -32.72 30.26 27.24
CA ALA A 369 -33.00 29.89 28.62
C ALA A 369 -33.93 30.88 29.34
N LEU A 370 -35.11 31.18 28.76
CA LEU A 370 -36.13 32.02 29.42
C LEU A 370 -37.15 31.17 30.22
N PRO A 371 -37.59 31.61 31.42
CA PRO A 371 -38.68 30.95 32.15
C PRO A 371 -40.00 31.01 31.35
N PRO A 372 -40.86 29.97 31.37
CA PRO A 372 -40.77 28.73 32.15
C PRO A 372 -40.25 27.51 31.35
N LEU A 373 -39.35 27.69 30.37
CA LEU A 373 -38.93 26.61 29.46
C LEU A 373 -37.88 25.67 30.07
N LEU A 374 -37.82 24.41 29.60
CA LEU A 374 -36.84 23.43 30.08
C LEU A 374 -35.37 23.91 29.93
N GLY A 375 -35.08 24.68 28.88
CA GLY A 375 -33.74 25.26 28.70
C GLY A 375 -33.34 26.25 29.81
N PHE A 376 -34.30 26.87 30.50
CA PHE A 376 -34.04 27.68 31.69
C PHE A 376 -33.60 26.80 32.87
N ALA A 377 -34.42 25.80 33.24
CA ALA A 377 -34.11 24.87 34.33
C ALA A 377 -32.72 24.21 34.14
N ALA A 378 -32.41 23.78 32.93
CA ALA A 378 -31.15 23.12 32.64
C ALA A 378 -29.92 24.05 32.69
N LYS A 379 -30.04 25.33 32.31
CA LYS A 379 -28.91 26.30 32.43
C LYS A 379 -28.75 26.79 33.86
N GLU A 380 -29.85 26.99 34.57
CA GLU A 380 -29.83 27.39 35.96
C GLU A 380 -29.13 26.32 36.81
N ALA A 381 -29.47 25.03 36.58
CA ALA A 381 -28.77 23.90 37.17
C ALA A 381 -27.27 23.89 36.84
N ALA A 382 -26.91 24.19 35.59
CA ALA A 382 -25.51 24.27 35.19
C ALA A 382 -24.73 25.40 35.90
N PHE A 383 -25.36 26.56 36.10
CA PHE A 383 -24.74 27.66 36.85
C PHE A 383 -24.59 27.33 38.33
N ALA A 384 -25.61 26.71 38.95
CA ALA A 384 -25.54 26.27 40.33
C ALA A 384 -24.43 25.22 40.54
N ALA A 385 -24.38 24.19 39.68
CA ALA A 385 -23.39 23.11 39.77
C ALA A 385 -21.93 23.61 39.68
N LEU A 386 -21.66 24.60 38.84
CA LEU A 386 -20.30 25.14 38.65
C LEU A 386 -19.93 26.21 39.70
N LEU A 387 -20.91 26.78 40.40
CA LEU A 387 -20.67 27.83 41.39
C LEU A 387 -20.00 27.29 42.66
N HIS A 388 -20.43 26.11 43.11
CA HIS A 388 -19.96 25.46 44.32
C HIS A 388 -18.73 24.57 44.10
N GLY A 389 -18.29 24.40 42.84
CA GLY A 389 -17.17 23.54 42.49
C GLY A 389 -15.76 24.11 42.76
N SER A 390 -14.76 23.40 42.25
CA SER A 390 -13.34 23.72 42.33
C SER A 390 -12.97 25.03 41.60
N THR A 391 -11.72 25.48 41.73
CA THR A 391 -11.23 26.65 40.98
C THR A 391 -11.34 26.46 39.46
N ALA A 392 -11.16 25.24 38.95
CA ALA A 392 -11.35 24.94 37.54
C ALA A 392 -12.84 25.10 37.13
N ASP A 393 -13.76 24.65 37.98
CA ASP A 393 -15.21 24.74 37.74
C ASP A 393 -15.68 26.21 37.76
N ARG A 394 -15.09 27.05 38.61
CA ARG A 394 -15.34 28.51 38.59
C ARG A 394 -14.86 29.17 37.30
N TRP A 395 -13.72 28.77 36.75
CA TRP A 395 -13.30 29.25 35.42
C TRP A 395 -14.23 28.74 34.31
N ALA A 396 -14.69 27.50 34.43
CA ALA A 396 -15.70 26.94 33.55
C ALA A 396 -17.01 27.73 33.65
N LEU A 397 -17.46 28.13 34.84
CA LEU A 397 -18.64 28.98 35.06
C LEU A 397 -18.51 30.31 34.30
N VAL A 398 -17.37 30.99 34.38
CA VAL A 398 -17.14 32.24 33.64
C VAL A 398 -17.30 32.02 32.13
N ALA A 399 -16.72 30.94 31.60
CA ALA A 399 -16.88 30.59 30.19
C ALA A 399 -18.33 30.27 29.82
N VAL A 400 -19.06 29.56 30.69
CA VAL A 400 -20.47 29.19 30.48
C VAL A 400 -21.40 30.41 30.54
N VAL A 401 -21.18 31.36 31.46
CA VAL A 401 -21.95 32.62 31.52
C VAL A 401 -21.68 33.47 30.28
N ALA A 402 -20.41 33.65 29.89
CA ALA A 402 -20.05 34.39 28.68
C ALA A 402 -20.59 33.72 27.40
N GLY A 403 -20.50 32.40 27.29
CA GLY A 403 -21.08 31.63 26.18
C GLY A 403 -22.61 31.68 26.16
N SER A 404 -23.25 31.75 27.33
CA SER A 404 -24.70 31.92 27.45
C SER A 404 -25.15 33.31 26.99
N ALA A 405 -24.37 34.36 27.28
CA ALA A 405 -24.61 35.70 26.74
C ALA A 405 -24.51 35.73 25.21
N LEU A 406 -23.50 35.06 24.63
CA LEU A 406 -23.38 34.90 23.18
C LEU A 406 -24.58 34.13 22.60
N THR A 407 -25.04 33.09 23.32
CA THR A 407 -26.24 32.32 22.97
C THR A 407 -27.47 33.19 22.87
N THR A 408 -27.74 34.00 23.89
CA THR A 408 -28.85 34.96 23.85
C THR A 408 -28.71 35.92 22.66
N ALA A 409 -27.51 36.46 22.43
CA ALA A 409 -27.27 37.41 21.34
C ALA A 409 -27.55 36.81 19.94
N TYR A 410 -27.04 35.61 19.64
CA TYR A 410 -27.28 35.00 18.33
C TYR A 410 -28.70 34.45 18.19
N THR A 411 -29.36 34.09 19.30
CA THR A 411 -30.76 33.66 19.33
C THR A 411 -31.69 34.82 18.97
N LEU A 412 -31.49 35.98 19.60
CA LEU A 412 -32.21 37.21 19.26
C LEU A 412 -31.95 37.62 17.81
N ARG A 413 -30.70 37.51 17.34
CA ARG A 413 -30.34 37.77 15.94
C ARG A 413 -31.06 36.83 14.97
N PHE A 414 -31.12 35.53 15.27
CA PHE A 414 -31.82 34.54 14.46
C PHE A 414 -33.30 34.90 14.37
N PHE A 415 -33.97 35.12 15.50
CA PHE A 415 -35.41 35.39 15.53
C PHE A 415 -35.75 36.73 14.85
N TRP A 416 -35.00 37.80 15.16
CA TRP A 416 -35.14 39.10 14.52
C TRP A 416 -34.91 39.05 13.01
N GLY A 417 -33.85 38.37 12.59
CA GLY A 417 -33.49 38.32 11.18
C GLY A 417 -34.36 37.37 10.35
N ALA A 418 -35.03 36.40 10.95
CA ALA A 418 -35.94 35.50 10.24
C ALA A 418 -37.36 36.06 10.13
N PHE A 419 -37.93 36.58 11.23
CA PHE A 419 -39.39 36.78 11.34
C PHE A 419 -39.84 38.24 11.40
N LEU A 420 -39.02 39.16 11.93
CA LEU A 420 -39.41 40.57 12.11
C LEU A 420 -39.24 41.39 10.82
N CYS A 421 -39.97 42.51 10.73
CA CYS A 421 -39.83 43.47 9.64
C CYS A 421 -38.54 44.29 9.81
N LYS A 422 -37.78 44.45 8.72
CA LYS A 422 -36.54 45.23 8.71
C LYS A 422 -36.74 46.56 7.99
N PRO A 423 -36.26 47.67 8.56
CA PRO A 423 -36.31 48.96 7.87
C PRO A 423 -35.60 48.89 6.52
N GLY A 424 -36.27 49.32 5.45
CA GLY A 424 -35.70 49.38 4.09
C GLY A 424 -35.56 48.05 3.36
N VAL A 425 -36.11 46.94 3.87
CA VAL A 425 -36.14 45.63 3.19
C VAL A 425 -37.60 45.24 2.92
N PRO A 426 -38.00 44.98 1.65
CA PRO A 426 -39.38 44.62 1.32
C PRO A 426 -39.78 43.29 1.96
N ASP A 427 -41.07 43.13 2.25
CA ASP A 427 -41.62 41.89 2.82
C ASP A 427 -41.38 40.72 1.86
N THR A 428 -40.95 39.59 2.41
CA THR A 428 -40.61 38.40 1.61
C THR A 428 -41.89 37.65 1.23
N PRO A 429 -42.12 37.37 -0.07
CA PRO A 429 -43.26 36.57 -0.48
C PRO A 429 -43.09 35.14 0.05
N VAL A 430 -44.14 34.58 0.66
CA VAL A 430 -44.14 33.22 1.19
C VAL A 430 -45.37 32.45 0.77
N HIS A 431 -45.21 31.15 0.52
CA HIS A 431 -46.33 30.25 0.21
C HIS A 431 -46.91 29.65 1.50
N ARG A 432 -48.18 29.24 1.46
CA ARG A 432 -48.86 28.67 2.64
C ARG A 432 -48.25 27.33 3.04
N VAL A 433 -48.08 27.13 4.35
CA VAL A 433 -47.52 25.92 4.95
C VAL A 433 -48.65 25.05 5.51
N GLY A 434 -48.70 23.77 5.11
CA GLY A 434 -49.70 22.82 5.62
C GLY A 434 -49.42 22.39 7.07
N PRO A 435 -50.46 21.97 7.84
CA PRO A 435 -50.32 21.62 9.25
C PRO A 435 -49.42 20.41 9.50
N ALA A 436 -49.42 19.42 8.60
CA ALA A 436 -48.56 18.24 8.68
C ALA A 436 -47.05 18.59 8.63
N PHE A 437 -46.69 19.68 7.95
CA PHE A 437 -45.30 20.12 7.84
C PHE A 437 -44.82 20.82 9.12
N LEU A 438 -45.73 21.53 9.81
CA LEU A 438 -45.47 22.23 11.07
C LEU A 438 -45.60 21.33 12.32
N ALA A 439 -46.36 20.23 12.24
CA ALA A 439 -46.63 19.37 13.40
C ALA A 439 -45.36 18.82 14.08
N PRO A 440 -44.33 18.29 13.37
CA PRO A 440 -43.13 17.78 14.00
C PRO A 440 -42.34 18.83 14.83
N PRO A 441 -42.00 20.03 14.29
CA PRO A 441 -41.35 21.05 15.11
C PRO A 441 -42.28 21.63 16.20
N ALA A 442 -43.58 21.74 15.96
CA ALA A 442 -44.52 22.23 16.98
C ALA A 442 -44.56 21.30 18.20
N LEU A 443 -44.63 19.98 17.98
CA LEU A 443 -44.64 19.00 19.07
C LEU A 443 -43.38 19.09 19.94
N LEU A 444 -42.20 19.21 19.32
CA LEU A 444 -40.93 19.35 20.05
C LEU A 444 -40.87 20.64 20.88
N ALA A 445 -41.31 21.77 20.31
CA ALA A 445 -41.31 23.05 21.01
C ALA A 445 -42.31 23.06 22.19
N VAL A 446 -43.51 22.49 21.99
CA VAL A 446 -44.51 22.34 23.05
C VAL A 446 -44.01 21.41 24.14
N LEU A 447 -43.34 20.31 23.79
CA LEU A 447 -42.75 19.41 24.78
C LEU A 447 -41.70 20.12 25.65
N GLY A 448 -40.87 21.00 25.07
CA GLY A 448 -39.93 21.83 25.83
C GLY A 448 -40.59 22.85 26.77
N LEU A 449 -41.81 23.30 26.45
CA LEU A 449 -42.63 24.16 27.32
C LEU A 449 -43.30 23.38 28.44
N VAL A 450 -43.84 22.19 28.14
CA VAL A 450 -44.52 21.35 29.14
C VAL A 450 -43.52 20.77 30.13
N LEU A 451 -42.37 20.28 29.66
CA LEU A 451 -41.33 19.69 30.51
C LEU A 451 -40.59 20.71 31.39
N GLY A 452 -40.69 22.02 31.10
CA GLY A 452 -40.07 23.04 31.96
C GLY A 452 -40.70 23.08 33.35
N PRO A 453 -42.00 23.39 33.50
CA PRO A 453 -42.71 23.31 34.77
C PRO A 453 -42.81 21.89 35.33
N ALA A 454 -42.88 20.88 34.46
CA ALA A 454 -42.95 19.47 34.84
C ALA A 454 -41.59 18.81 35.09
N VAL A 455 -40.51 19.59 35.23
CA VAL A 455 -39.15 19.05 35.36
C VAL A 455 -39.03 18.11 36.58
N SER A 456 -39.72 18.44 37.67
CA SER A 456 -39.79 17.63 38.89
C SER A 456 -40.46 16.27 38.70
N TRP A 457 -41.31 16.11 37.68
CA TRP A 457 -41.87 14.79 37.33
C TRP A 457 -40.84 13.89 36.66
N THR A 458 -39.81 14.49 36.06
CA THR A 458 -38.74 13.76 35.39
C THR A 458 -37.58 13.42 36.31
N ASP A 459 -37.45 14.05 37.48
CA ASP A 459 -36.30 13.98 38.41
C ASP A 459 -35.73 12.59 38.66
N ARG A 460 -36.55 11.54 38.69
CA ARG A 460 -36.06 10.18 38.96
C ARG A 460 -35.04 9.69 37.92
N LEU A 461 -35.26 9.99 36.64
CA LEU A 461 -34.37 9.50 35.57
C LEU A 461 -33.03 10.26 35.52
N PRO A 462 -32.97 11.61 35.56
CA PRO A 462 -31.72 12.34 35.71
C PRO A 462 -30.95 11.97 36.98
N ASN A 463 -31.62 11.81 38.13
CA ASN A 463 -30.94 11.44 39.39
C ASN A 463 -30.34 10.03 39.30
N ALA A 464 -31.03 9.05 38.69
CA ALA A 464 -30.46 7.72 38.49
C ALA A 464 -29.13 7.71 37.69
N TYR A 465 -28.89 8.74 36.86
CA TYR A 465 -27.58 8.96 36.23
C TYR A 465 -26.62 9.76 37.12
N ALA A 466 -27.10 10.80 37.80
CA ALA A 466 -26.29 11.64 38.69
C ALA A 466 -25.74 10.87 39.90
N ASP A 467 -26.50 9.89 40.42
CA ASP A 467 -26.14 9.00 41.53
C ASP A 467 -24.91 8.11 41.23
N LEU A 468 -24.43 8.07 39.98
CA LEU A 468 -23.15 7.43 39.62
C LEU A 468 -21.94 8.24 40.09
N PHE A 469 -22.14 9.50 40.49
CA PHE A 469 -21.10 10.40 40.96
C PHE A 469 -21.20 10.61 42.48
N PRO A 470 -20.10 10.97 43.16
CA PRO A 470 -20.16 11.32 44.58
C PRO A 470 -21.11 12.49 44.83
N ALA A 471 -22.11 12.30 45.70
CA ALA A 471 -23.07 13.34 46.08
C ALA A 471 -22.52 14.21 47.22
N GLU A 472 -22.79 15.51 47.17
CA GLU A 472 -22.57 16.43 48.29
C GLU A 472 -23.67 16.27 49.36
N PRO A 473 -23.47 16.77 50.60
CA PRO A 473 -24.43 16.58 51.69
C PRO A 473 -25.85 17.12 51.43
N ASP A 474 -25.98 18.18 50.61
CA ASP A 474 -27.24 18.75 50.14
C ASP A 474 -27.24 18.78 48.59
N PRO A 475 -27.53 17.66 47.91
CA PRO A 475 -27.44 17.58 46.46
C PRO A 475 -28.48 18.49 45.78
N TYR A 476 -28.09 19.14 44.69
CA TYR A 476 -29.00 20.01 43.95
C TYR A 476 -30.14 19.19 43.33
N HIS A 477 -31.39 19.59 43.60
CA HIS A 477 -32.56 19.00 42.97
C HIS A 477 -32.98 19.83 41.76
N LEU A 478 -33.36 19.17 40.67
CA LEU A 478 -33.74 19.84 39.44
C LEU A 478 -35.13 20.47 39.58
N ALA A 479 -35.19 21.78 39.83
CA ALA A 479 -36.44 22.54 39.82
C ALA A 479 -36.43 23.61 38.74
N LEU A 480 -37.62 24.06 38.34
CA LEU A 480 -37.75 25.18 37.41
C LEU A 480 -37.21 26.48 38.05
N TRP A 481 -37.39 26.65 39.35
CA TRP A 481 -37.02 27.88 40.07
C TRP A 481 -36.77 27.61 41.56
N HIS A 482 -35.59 27.99 42.05
CA HIS A 482 -35.16 27.87 43.46
C HIS A 482 -35.21 29.20 44.25
N GLY A 483 -35.84 30.24 43.72
CA GLY A 483 -35.91 31.59 44.32
C GLY A 483 -34.91 32.60 43.75
N PHE A 484 -34.77 33.76 44.40
CA PHE A 484 -33.82 34.82 44.00
C PHE A 484 -32.40 34.47 44.47
N GLY A 485 -31.70 33.65 43.69
CA GLY A 485 -30.33 33.20 43.96
C GLY A 485 -29.27 33.81 43.04
N LEU A 486 -28.01 33.43 43.28
CA LEU A 486 -26.87 33.89 42.48
C LEU A 486 -26.88 33.29 41.06
N ALA A 487 -27.37 32.06 40.89
CA ALA A 487 -27.59 31.46 39.57
C ALA A 487 -28.55 32.31 38.72
N LEU A 488 -29.65 32.80 39.32
CA LEU A 488 -30.64 33.64 38.63
C LEU A 488 -30.05 34.99 38.24
N LEU A 489 -29.20 35.55 39.12
CA LEU A 489 -28.45 36.77 38.82
C LEU A 489 -27.52 36.55 37.62
N LEU A 490 -26.82 35.41 37.54
CA LEU A 490 -25.97 35.07 36.39
C LEU A 490 -26.79 34.87 35.10
N SER A 491 -27.97 34.26 35.19
CA SER A 491 -28.93 34.16 34.09
C SER A 491 -29.37 35.55 33.60
N ALA A 492 -29.72 36.46 34.53
CA ALA A 492 -30.09 37.84 34.20
C ALA A 492 -28.92 38.61 33.57
N VAL A 493 -27.70 38.45 34.08
CA VAL A 493 -26.47 39.03 33.51
C VAL A 493 -26.24 38.51 32.09
N ALA A 494 -26.39 37.20 31.86
CA ALA A 494 -26.25 36.61 30.53
C ALA A 494 -27.29 37.15 29.54
N TRP A 495 -28.55 37.33 29.96
CA TRP A 495 -29.58 37.93 29.11
C TRP A 495 -29.31 39.41 28.81
N ALA A 496 -28.93 40.19 29.82
CA ALA A 496 -28.60 41.61 29.66
C ALA A 496 -27.41 41.79 28.72
N ALA A 497 -26.30 41.08 28.97
CA ALA A 497 -25.11 41.12 28.13
C ALA A 497 -25.41 40.66 26.70
N GLY A 498 -26.17 39.58 26.52
CA GLY A 498 -26.57 39.10 25.20
C GLY A 498 -27.45 40.10 24.43
N THR A 499 -28.37 40.78 25.13
CA THR A 499 -29.22 41.82 24.54
C THR A 499 -28.39 43.02 24.11
N VAL A 500 -27.44 43.47 24.95
CA VAL A 500 -26.51 44.57 24.61
C VAL A 500 -25.67 44.20 23.37
N LEU A 501 -25.16 42.97 23.29
CA LEU A 501 -24.42 42.48 22.12
C LEU A 501 -25.29 42.46 20.85
N PHE A 502 -26.57 42.10 20.96
CA PHE A 502 -27.52 42.11 19.85
C PHE A 502 -27.88 43.54 19.39
N LEU A 503 -28.09 44.47 20.31
CA LEU A 503 -28.33 45.88 19.99
C LEU A 503 -27.09 46.50 19.31
N GLY A 504 -25.89 46.16 19.80
CA GLY A 504 -24.60 46.56 19.23
C GLY A 504 -24.15 45.76 18.00
N ARG A 505 -25.00 44.90 17.40
CA ARG A 505 -24.62 43.91 16.38
C ARG A 505 -23.83 44.45 15.19
N THR A 506 -24.07 45.70 14.76
CA THR A 506 -23.37 46.32 13.62
C THR A 506 -21.93 46.72 13.95
N ARG A 507 -21.65 47.09 15.21
CA ARG A 507 -20.30 47.36 15.71
C ARG A 507 -19.57 46.05 15.99
N VAL A 508 -20.24 45.10 16.64
CA VAL A 508 -19.71 43.76 16.94
C VAL A 508 -19.28 43.05 15.66
N THR A 509 -20.14 43.02 14.63
CA THR A 509 -19.79 42.39 13.35
C THR A 509 -18.62 43.07 12.63
N ARG A 510 -18.52 44.41 12.68
CA ARG A 510 -17.38 45.16 12.11
C ARG A 510 -16.07 44.89 12.84
N LEU A 511 -16.06 44.97 14.17
CA LEU A 511 -14.87 44.69 14.98
C LEU A 511 -14.40 43.25 14.77
N SER A 512 -15.36 42.31 14.73
CA SER A 512 -15.08 40.89 14.57
C SER A 512 -14.52 40.52 13.19
N ARG A 513 -14.82 41.30 12.13
CA ARG A 513 -14.17 41.15 10.81
C ARG A 513 -12.70 41.62 10.82
N ARG A 514 -12.34 42.59 11.66
CA ARG A 514 -10.94 43.05 11.81
C ARG A 514 -10.07 42.06 12.59
N ILE A 515 -10.66 41.33 13.53
CA ILE A 515 -9.98 40.35 14.39
C ILE A 515 -10.15 38.92 13.83
N ALA A 516 -10.31 38.75 12.51
CA ALA A 516 -10.59 37.43 11.94
C ALA A 516 -9.37 36.50 12.02
N TRP A 517 -9.44 35.50 12.91
CA TRP A 517 -8.46 34.41 13.00
C TRP A 517 -8.60 33.43 11.81
N PRO A 518 -7.53 32.71 11.43
CA PRO A 518 -7.59 31.63 10.46
C PRO A 518 -8.75 30.67 10.76
N THR A 519 -9.47 30.25 9.72
CA THR A 519 -10.58 29.33 9.90
C THR A 519 -10.05 27.91 10.08
N ALA A 520 -10.75 27.10 10.89
CA ALA A 520 -10.40 25.70 11.06
C ALA A 520 -10.42 24.94 9.72
N ASP A 521 -11.26 25.37 8.78
CA ASP A 521 -11.27 24.90 7.39
C ASP A 521 -9.97 25.25 6.63
N SER A 522 -9.49 26.49 6.74
CA SER A 522 -8.22 26.88 6.10
C SER A 522 -7.03 26.09 6.65
N VAL A 523 -6.95 25.89 7.97
CA VAL A 523 -5.86 25.10 8.59
C VAL A 523 -5.90 23.66 8.09
N PHE A 524 -7.09 23.05 8.04
CA PHE A 524 -7.28 21.70 7.50
C PHE A 524 -6.80 21.60 6.03
N GLY A 525 -7.16 22.58 5.18
CA GLY A 525 -6.69 22.62 3.80
C GLY A 525 -5.17 22.68 3.67
N HIS A 526 -4.50 23.51 4.47
CA HIS A 526 -3.03 23.59 4.47
C HIS A 526 -2.37 22.30 4.95
N LEU A 527 -2.94 21.63 5.96
CA LEU A 527 -2.43 20.35 6.46
C LEU A 527 -2.54 19.25 5.38
N LEU A 528 -3.68 19.17 4.69
CA LEU A 528 -3.89 18.20 3.62
C LEU A 528 -2.89 18.41 2.46
N LEU A 529 -2.66 19.67 2.07
CA LEU A 529 -1.67 20.02 1.06
C LEU A 529 -0.24 19.71 1.49
N GLY A 530 0.08 19.92 2.76
CA GLY A 530 1.35 19.52 3.34
C GLY A 530 1.57 18.02 3.24
N GLN A 531 0.57 17.21 3.59
CA GLN A 531 0.62 15.76 3.52
C GLN A 531 0.80 15.26 2.08
N GLU A 532 0.07 15.82 1.12
CA GLU A 532 0.20 15.44 -0.30
C GLU A 532 1.59 15.78 -0.84
N ARG A 533 2.10 16.99 -0.57
CA ARG A 533 3.47 17.37 -0.94
C ARG A 533 4.51 16.44 -0.33
N LEU A 534 4.34 16.07 0.94
CA LEU A 534 5.20 15.10 1.60
C LEU A 534 5.12 13.73 0.91
N ALA A 535 3.92 13.24 0.59
CA ALA A 535 3.72 11.98 -0.10
C ALA A 535 4.39 11.97 -1.47
N LEU A 536 4.27 13.05 -2.24
CA LEU A 536 4.95 13.21 -3.53
C LEU A 536 6.47 13.29 -3.37
N GLN A 537 6.98 13.98 -2.35
CA GLN A 537 8.41 14.05 -2.06
C GLN A 537 8.99 12.70 -1.65
N VAL A 538 8.29 11.96 -0.78
CA VAL A 538 8.68 10.61 -0.35
C VAL A 538 8.64 9.64 -1.54
N THR A 539 7.59 9.71 -2.36
CA THR A 539 7.47 8.87 -3.57
C THR A 539 8.58 9.20 -4.55
N GLY A 540 8.84 10.47 -4.85
CA GLY A 540 9.93 10.89 -5.72
C GLY A 540 11.32 10.56 -5.16
N PHE A 541 11.48 10.51 -3.83
CA PHE A 541 12.72 10.13 -3.17
C PHE A 541 12.99 8.63 -3.23
N ILE A 542 11.97 7.79 -3.01
CA ILE A 542 12.06 6.32 -2.99
C ILE A 542 12.01 5.75 -4.40
N GLN A 543 11.02 6.14 -5.21
CA GLN A 543 10.77 5.61 -6.56
C GLN A 543 11.43 6.48 -7.63
N ARG A 544 12.76 6.60 -7.58
CA ARG A 544 13.53 7.44 -8.53
C ARG A 544 13.59 6.90 -9.97
N GLY A 545 13.06 5.70 -10.22
CA GLY A 545 13.09 5.04 -11.54
C GLY A 545 14.43 4.40 -11.91
N SER A 546 15.55 4.75 -11.27
CA SER A 546 16.87 4.20 -11.63
C SER A 546 17.16 2.81 -11.04
N LEU A 547 17.35 1.81 -11.91
CA LEU A 547 17.78 0.45 -11.54
C LEU A 547 19.04 0.45 -10.65
N SER A 548 20.03 1.27 -10.99
CA SER A 548 21.29 1.37 -10.23
C SER A 548 21.10 1.86 -8.79
N VAL A 549 20.08 2.70 -8.54
CA VAL A 549 19.74 3.19 -7.19
C VAL A 549 19.05 2.09 -6.39
N TYR A 550 18.14 1.34 -7.01
CA TYR A 550 17.49 0.19 -6.37
C TYR A 550 18.51 -0.89 -6.00
N LEU A 551 19.46 -1.19 -6.89
CA LEU A 551 20.56 -2.12 -6.61
C LEU A 551 21.46 -1.60 -5.48
N ALA A 552 21.84 -0.32 -5.48
CA ALA A 552 22.62 0.28 -4.40
C ALA A 552 21.90 0.22 -3.05
N THR A 553 20.59 0.50 -3.04
CA THR A 553 19.75 0.44 -1.83
C THR A 553 19.64 -1.00 -1.33
N THR A 554 19.47 -1.97 -2.23
CA THR A 554 19.43 -3.40 -1.88
C THR A 554 20.76 -3.84 -1.24
N LEU A 555 21.90 -3.48 -1.84
CA LEU A 555 23.21 -3.77 -1.29
C LEU A 555 23.44 -3.08 0.06
N LEU A 556 22.96 -1.84 0.23
CA LEU A 556 23.07 -1.10 1.48
C LEU A 556 22.25 -1.72 2.61
N VAL A 557 21.01 -2.13 2.33
CA VAL A 557 20.14 -2.81 3.31
C VAL A 557 20.73 -4.18 3.68
N MET A 558 21.23 -4.93 2.70
CA MET A 558 21.93 -6.20 2.93
C MET A 558 23.17 -6.02 3.81
N LEU A 559 24.00 -5.02 3.49
CA LEU A 559 25.18 -4.66 4.27
C LEU A 559 24.80 -4.27 5.71
N GLY A 560 23.81 -3.40 5.88
CA GLY A 560 23.33 -2.95 7.20
C GLY A 560 22.80 -4.10 8.05
N GLY A 561 21.99 -4.99 7.46
CA GLY A 561 21.46 -6.17 8.15
C GLY A 561 22.56 -7.15 8.58
N GLN A 562 23.51 -7.46 7.69
CA GLN A 562 24.64 -8.34 8.03
C GLN A 562 25.55 -7.74 9.10
N LEU A 563 25.86 -6.44 9.01
CA LEU A 563 26.66 -5.74 10.02
C LEU A 563 25.94 -5.70 11.37
N ALA A 564 24.63 -5.52 11.40
CA ALA A 564 23.85 -5.54 12.64
C ALA A 564 23.97 -6.91 13.35
N VAL A 565 23.80 -8.02 12.62
CA VAL A 565 23.96 -9.38 13.16
C VAL A 565 25.39 -9.62 13.65
N LEU A 566 26.39 -9.25 12.82
CA LEU A 566 27.79 -9.37 13.17
C LEU A 566 28.10 -8.61 14.48
N MET A 567 27.61 -7.38 14.64
CA MET A 567 27.84 -6.57 15.85
C MET A 567 27.11 -7.06 17.09
N VAL A 568 25.92 -7.65 16.95
CA VAL A 568 25.11 -8.14 18.09
C VAL A 568 25.61 -9.49 18.60
N ASP A 569 25.84 -10.46 17.70
CA ASP A 569 26.10 -11.85 18.09
C ASP A 569 27.60 -12.15 18.25
N THR A 570 28.49 -11.28 17.75
CA THR A 570 29.96 -11.47 17.75
C THR A 570 30.44 -12.87 17.34
N PRO A 571 29.90 -13.45 16.25
CA PRO A 571 30.08 -14.87 15.92
C PRO A 571 31.53 -15.25 15.55
N TRP A 572 32.42 -14.27 15.35
CA TRP A 572 33.84 -14.49 15.06
C TRP A 572 34.69 -14.88 16.29
N ALA A 573 34.17 -14.79 17.52
CA ALA A 573 34.94 -15.02 18.74
C ALA A 573 35.56 -16.44 18.84
N GLY A 574 35.03 -17.42 18.09
CA GLY A 574 35.56 -18.78 17.97
C GLY A 574 36.08 -19.14 16.58
N ALA A 575 36.25 -18.17 15.67
CA ALA A 575 36.56 -18.47 14.27
C ALA A 575 38.03 -18.88 14.08
N VAL A 576 38.25 -20.06 13.47
CA VAL A 576 39.59 -20.53 13.10
C VAL A 576 40.09 -19.77 11.89
N ARG A 577 41.36 -19.34 11.90
CA ARG A 577 41.98 -18.63 10.78
C ARG A 577 41.91 -19.46 9.49
N PRO A 578 41.51 -18.88 8.34
CA PRO A 578 41.43 -19.61 7.09
C PRO A 578 42.83 -19.99 6.59
N ARG A 579 42.94 -21.10 5.84
CA ARG A 579 44.22 -21.55 5.27
C ARG A 579 44.55 -20.75 4.01
N LEU A 580 45.81 -20.48 3.72
CA LEU A 580 46.17 -19.64 2.56
C LEU A 580 45.69 -20.25 1.21
N TRP A 581 46.02 -21.51 0.97
CA TRP A 581 45.59 -22.33 -0.18
C TRP A 581 45.76 -23.82 0.16
N ASP A 582 45.00 -24.70 -0.48
CA ASP A 582 45.16 -26.15 -0.36
C ASP A 582 46.25 -26.70 -1.30
N ASN A 583 46.46 -26.04 -2.45
CA ASN A 583 47.50 -26.37 -3.43
C ASN A 583 48.08 -25.07 -4.05
N PRO A 584 49.41 -24.93 -4.27
CA PRO A 584 49.98 -23.78 -4.97
C PRO A 584 49.33 -23.45 -6.33
N LEU A 585 48.86 -24.48 -7.06
CA LEU A 585 48.11 -24.30 -8.31
C LEU A 585 46.79 -23.55 -8.09
N GLN A 586 46.09 -23.81 -6.97
CA GLN A 586 44.86 -23.11 -6.57
C GLN A 586 45.13 -21.61 -6.39
N GLY A 587 46.23 -21.27 -5.70
CA GLY A 587 46.66 -19.88 -5.50
C GLY A 587 47.00 -19.15 -6.79
N ALA A 588 47.69 -19.83 -7.73
CA ALA A 588 48.04 -19.26 -9.03
C ALA A 588 46.80 -18.98 -9.90
N VAL A 589 45.88 -19.94 -10.00
CA VAL A 589 44.62 -19.78 -10.76
C VAL A 589 43.74 -18.70 -10.11
N ALA A 590 43.67 -18.65 -8.78
CA ALA A 590 42.97 -17.62 -8.02
C ALA A 590 43.51 -16.21 -8.33
N ALA A 591 44.83 -16.03 -8.34
CA ALA A 591 45.47 -14.76 -8.67
C ALA A 591 45.18 -14.31 -10.11
N LEU A 592 45.28 -15.22 -11.09
CA LEU A 592 44.96 -14.95 -12.49
C LEU A 592 43.48 -14.57 -12.67
N THR A 593 42.58 -15.24 -11.97
CA THR A 593 41.12 -14.96 -12.00
C THR A 593 40.82 -13.58 -11.42
N CYS A 594 41.43 -13.23 -10.28
CA CYS A 594 41.32 -11.89 -9.69
C CYS A 594 41.86 -10.80 -10.62
N ALA A 595 42.99 -11.04 -11.28
CA ALA A 595 43.57 -10.10 -12.23
C ALA A 595 42.61 -9.86 -13.42
N ALA A 596 42.04 -10.91 -14.00
CA ALA A 596 41.06 -10.81 -15.08
C ALA A 596 39.80 -10.01 -14.65
N ALA A 597 39.30 -10.25 -13.43
CA ALA A 597 38.17 -9.51 -12.87
C ALA A 597 38.48 -8.02 -12.68
N LEU A 598 39.61 -7.68 -12.08
CA LEU A 598 40.00 -6.29 -11.86
C LEU A 598 40.20 -5.53 -13.18
N LEU A 599 40.76 -6.19 -14.20
CA LEU A 599 40.92 -5.61 -15.53
C LEU A 599 39.55 -5.24 -16.15
N CYS A 600 38.47 -5.96 -15.85
CA CYS A 600 37.12 -5.63 -16.33
C CYS A 600 36.68 -4.21 -15.93
N LEU A 601 37.11 -3.70 -14.77
CA LEU A 601 36.76 -2.35 -14.29
C LEU A 601 37.38 -1.23 -15.14
N THR A 602 38.45 -1.54 -15.89
CA THR A 602 39.22 -0.56 -16.66
C THR A 602 38.87 -0.54 -18.15
N VAL A 603 38.09 -1.52 -18.61
CA VAL A 603 37.86 -1.74 -20.03
C VAL A 603 36.84 -0.77 -20.62
N ARG A 604 37.20 -0.14 -21.75
CA ARG A 604 36.34 0.78 -22.50
C ARG A 604 35.59 0.16 -23.68
N ARG A 605 36.06 -0.99 -24.19
CA ARG A 605 35.48 -1.69 -25.36
C ARG A 605 34.68 -2.92 -24.91
N ARG A 606 33.43 -3.05 -25.38
CA ARG A 606 32.50 -4.11 -24.93
C ARG A 606 33.05 -5.51 -25.15
N MET A 607 33.64 -5.75 -26.33
CA MET A 607 34.20 -7.06 -26.69
C MET A 607 35.33 -7.49 -25.75
N LYS A 608 36.22 -6.56 -25.37
CA LYS A 608 37.28 -6.84 -24.38
C LYS A 608 36.67 -7.15 -23.01
N GLY A 609 35.56 -6.50 -22.65
CA GLY A 609 34.85 -6.73 -21.39
C GLY A 609 34.25 -8.13 -21.31
N VAL A 610 33.62 -8.61 -22.40
CA VAL A 610 33.10 -9.99 -22.46
C VAL A 610 34.21 -11.02 -22.36
N VAL A 611 35.31 -10.84 -23.10
CA VAL A 611 36.42 -11.81 -23.06
C VAL A 611 37.04 -11.88 -21.67
N LEU A 612 37.24 -10.74 -21.00
CA LEU A 612 37.76 -10.73 -19.64
C LEU A 612 36.77 -11.29 -18.61
N ALA A 613 35.47 -10.99 -18.74
CA ALA A 613 34.44 -11.62 -17.92
C ALA A 613 34.42 -13.14 -18.13
N GLY A 614 34.56 -13.61 -19.37
CA GLY A 614 34.63 -15.03 -19.66
C GLY A 614 35.89 -15.69 -19.11
N LEU A 615 37.04 -15.02 -19.15
CA LEU A 615 38.26 -15.47 -18.48
C LEU A 615 38.04 -15.68 -16.96
N THR A 616 37.19 -14.88 -16.31
CA THR A 616 36.83 -15.13 -14.90
C THR A 616 36.02 -16.43 -14.73
N GLY A 617 35.14 -16.77 -15.68
CA GLY A 617 34.37 -18.01 -15.69
C GLY A 617 35.23 -19.25 -15.95
N TYR A 618 36.15 -19.18 -16.93
CA TYR A 618 37.16 -20.22 -17.17
C TYR A 618 38.10 -20.40 -15.97
N GLY A 619 38.52 -19.30 -15.33
CA GLY A 619 39.30 -19.34 -14.09
C GLY A 619 38.55 -20.00 -12.94
N THR A 620 37.25 -19.70 -12.82
CA THR A 620 36.36 -20.33 -11.84
C THR A 620 36.20 -21.85 -12.12
N ALA A 621 36.07 -22.26 -13.38
CA ALA A 621 36.03 -23.67 -13.78
C ALA A 621 37.34 -24.41 -13.44
N LEU A 622 38.50 -23.78 -13.64
CA LEU A 622 39.79 -24.35 -13.23
C LEU A 622 39.90 -24.50 -11.71
N LEU A 623 39.38 -23.55 -10.93
CA LEU A 623 39.29 -23.68 -9.47
C LEU A 623 38.38 -24.85 -9.05
N PHE A 624 37.30 -25.12 -9.79
CA PHE A 624 36.44 -26.29 -9.56
C PHE A 624 37.18 -27.62 -9.79
N VAL A 625 37.99 -27.72 -10.85
CA VAL A 625 38.84 -28.89 -11.10
C VAL A 625 39.81 -29.12 -9.93
N VAL A 626 40.49 -28.05 -9.48
CA VAL A 626 41.48 -28.12 -8.39
C VAL A 626 40.82 -28.50 -7.05
N GLN A 627 39.54 -28.15 -6.85
CA GLN A 627 38.77 -28.52 -5.66
C GLN A 627 38.20 -29.96 -5.71
N GLY A 628 38.38 -30.67 -6.82
CA GLY A 628 37.84 -32.03 -7.00
C GLY A 628 36.37 -32.07 -7.42
N ALA A 629 35.90 -31.06 -8.16
CA ALA A 629 34.53 -30.96 -8.67
C ALA A 629 34.48 -31.01 -10.21
N PRO A 630 34.72 -32.19 -10.84
CA PRO A 630 34.84 -32.32 -12.29
C PRO A 630 33.53 -32.03 -13.05
N ASP A 631 32.37 -32.45 -12.53
CA ASP A 631 31.05 -32.21 -13.16
C ASP A 631 30.70 -30.73 -13.21
N LEU A 632 30.98 -30.04 -12.10
CA LEU A 632 30.79 -28.60 -11.99
C LEU A 632 31.73 -27.85 -12.95
N ALA A 633 32.99 -28.28 -13.06
CA ALA A 633 33.96 -27.70 -13.98
C ALA A 633 33.55 -27.87 -15.45
N LEU A 634 33.18 -29.09 -15.85
CA LEU A 634 32.75 -29.40 -17.22
C LEU A 634 31.54 -28.55 -17.61
N THR A 635 30.57 -28.45 -16.70
CA THR A 635 29.38 -27.62 -16.88
C THR A 635 29.73 -26.15 -17.05
N GLN A 636 30.60 -25.61 -16.18
CA GLN A 636 31.04 -24.22 -16.23
C GLN A 636 31.81 -23.91 -17.53
N PHE A 637 32.67 -24.81 -18.02
CA PHE A 637 33.38 -24.63 -19.29
C PHE A 637 32.42 -24.55 -20.49
N CYS A 638 31.48 -25.49 -20.58
CA CYS A 638 30.47 -25.50 -21.64
C CYS A 638 29.58 -24.24 -21.56
N MET A 639 29.17 -23.88 -20.36
CA MET A 639 28.37 -22.70 -20.10
C MET A 639 29.08 -21.42 -20.52
N GLU A 640 30.32 -21.20 -20.07
CA GLU A 640 31.09 -19.99 -20.40
C GLU A 640 31.33 -19.88 -21.91
N THR A 641 31.54 -21.02 -22.59
CA THR A 641 31.64 -21.06 -24.06
C THR A 641 30.34 -20.59 -24.72
N VAL A 642 29.18 -21.11 -24.29
CA VAL A 642 27.87 -20.73 -24.83
C VAL A 642 27.56 -19.27 -24.53
N ALA A 643 27.76 -18.82 -23.29
CA ALA A 643 27.53 -17.45 -22.87
C ALA A 643 28.39 -16.47 -23.68
N MET A 644 29.69 -16.74 -23.83
CA MET A 644 30.59 -15.91 -24.63
C MET A 644 30.11 -15.79 -26.08
N ILE A 645 29.69 -16.88 -26.72
CA ILE A 645 29.19 -16.83 -28.10
C ILE A 645 27.90 -16.00 -28.17
N VAL A 646 26.95 -16.20 -27.25
CA VAL A 646 25.69 -15.46 -27.19
C VAL A 646 25.93 -13.97 -26.96
N PHE A 647 26.82 -13.61 -26.03
CA PHE A 647 27.24 -12.22 -25.81
C PHE A 647 27.87 -11.60 -27.07
N VAL A 648 28.78 -12.31 -27.74
CA VAL A 648 29.43 -11.82 -28.97
C VAL A 648 28.39 -11.58 -30.08
N LEU A 649 27.45 -12.52 -30.27
CA LEU A 649 26.39 -12.40 -31.26
C LEU A 649 25.51 -11.17 -31.05
N VAL A 650 25.13 -10.90 -29.80
CA VAL A 650 24.29 -9.74 -29.47
C VAL A 650 25.09 -8.44 -29.54
N LEU A 651 26.31 -8.41 -28.98
CA LEU A 651 27.13 -7.20 -28.94
C LEU A 651 27.66 -6.78 -30.30
N ARG A 652 27.75 -7.68 -31.28
CA ARG A 652 28.05 -7.31 -32.68
C ARG A 652 27.03 -6.33 -33.26
N ARG A 653 25.81 -6.28 -32.70
CA ARG A 653 24.74 -5.36 -33.10
C ARG A 653 24.65 -4.10 -32.23
N MET A 654 25.60 -3.89 -31.32
CA MET A 654 25.66 -2.75 -30.39
C MET A 654 26.93 -1.92 -30.63
N PRO A 655 27.02 -0.67 -30.11
CA PRO A 655 28.21 0.17 -30.23
C PRO A 655 29.47 -0.49 -29.65
N VAL A 656 30.63 -0.26 -30.26
CA VAL A 656 31.91 -0.89 -29.86
C VAL A 656 32.39 -0.45 -28.46
N HIS A 657 32.05 0.77 -28.06
CA HIS A 657 32.46 1.38 -26.80
C HIS A 657 31.31 1.43 -25.79
N PHE A 658 31.64 1.44 -24.51
CA PHE A 658 30.67 1.81 -23.47
C PHE A 658 30.40 3.31 -23.58
N GLN A 659 29.13 3.69 -23.69
CA GLN A 659 28.70 5.07 -23.50
C GLN A 659 28.51 5.26 -22.00
N GLU A 660 29.32 6.12 -21.40
CA GLU A 660 29.28 6.33 -19.95
C GLU A 660 29.47 7.81 -19.64
N THR A 661 28.42 8.45 -19.13
CA THR A 661 28.48 9.80 -18.56
C THR A 661 28.44 9.68 -17.03
N VAL A 662 29.61 9.63 -16.38
CA VAL A 662 29.69 9.42 -14.92
C VAL A 662 29.95 10.74 -14.17
N SER A 663 29.15 10.99 -13.14
CA SER A 663 29.48 11.97 -12.09
C SER A 663 30.44 11.35 -11.07
N ILE A 664 31.58 11.99 -10.84
CA ILE A 664 32.65 11.55 -9.92
C ILE A 664 32.10 11.28 -8.51
N TRP A 665 31.14 12.08 -8.05
CA TRP A 665 30.52 11.96 -6.72
C TRP A 665 29.68 10.68 -6.54
N ARG A 666 28.92 10.28 -7.58
CA ARG A 666 28.14 9.03 -7.53
C ARG A 666 29.06 7.81 -7.51
N ARG A 667 30.21 7.89 -8.17
CA ARG A 667 31.23 6.83 -8.15
C ARG A 667 31.89 6.70 -6.77
N ALA A 668 32.23 7.83 -6.15
CA ALA A 668 32.87 7.87 -4.83
C ALA A 668 31.96 7.31 -3.71
N THR A 669 30.64 7.40 -3.86
CA THR A 669 29.67 6.89 -2.85
C THR A 669 29.28 5.43 -3.07
N ARG A 670 29.17 4.97 -4.32
CA ARG A 670 28.67 3.62 -4.64
C ARG A 670 29.73 2.53 -4.57
N ILE A 671 30.97 2.84 -4.94
CA ILE A 671 32.07 1.85 -4.90
C ILE A 671 32.33 1.34 -3.48
N PRO A 672 32.43 2.19 -2.44
CA PRO A 672 32.60 1.72 -1.07
C PRO A 672 31.47 0.80 -0.61
N VAL A 673 30.21 1.07 -1.00
CA VAL A 673 29.06 0.22 -0.65
C VAL A 673 29.20 -1.17 -1.26
N ALA A 674 29.57 -1.27 -2.55
CA ALA A 674 29.80 -2.56 -3.20
C ALA A 674 30.97 -3.33 -2.58
N LEU A 675 32.08 -2.63 -2.27
CA LEU A 675 33.25 -3.23 -1.61
C LEU A 675 32.91 -3.74 -0.21
N ALA A 676 32.20 -2.94 0.58
CA ALA A 676 31.79 -3.30 1.93
C ALA A 676 30.82 -4.48 1.91
N ALA A 677 29.82 -4.48 1.03
CA ALA A 677 28.88 -5.59 0.88
C ALA A 677 29.58 -6.90 0.46
N ALA A 678 30.55 -6.83 -0.47
CA ALA A 678 31.32 -8.01 -0.87
C ALA A 678 32.20 -8.53 0.28
N ALA A 679 32.84 -7.62 1.03
CA ALA A 679 33.66 -7.97 2.18
C ALA A 679 32.83 -8.62 3.31
N THR A 680 31.64 -8.08 3.63
CA THR A 680 30.78 -8.66 4.67
C THR A 680 30.25 -10.03 4.29
N VAL A 681 29.93 -10.27 3.02
CA VAL A 681 29.56 -11.61 2.53
C VAL A 681 30.72 -12.61 2.69
N GLY A 682 31.95 -12.20 2.35
CA GLY A 682 33.15 -13.03 2.54
C GLY A 682 33.44 -13.35 4.01
N VAL A 683 33.37 -12.33 4.88
CA VAL A 683 33.52 -12.49 6.34
C VAL A 683 32.41 -13.38 6.89
N GLY A 684 31.17 -13.16 6.45
CA GLY A 684 30.01 -13.97 6.83
C GLY A 684 30.20 -15.45 6.47
N MET A 685 30.71 -15.75 5.28
CA MET A 685 31.01 -17.13 4.88
C MET A 685 32.13 -17.76 5.73
N TRP A 686 33.20 -17.01 6.01
CA TRP A 686 34.28 -17.48 6.89
C TRP A 686 33.76 -17.81 8.29
N VAL A 687 32.98 -16.90 8.88
CA VAL A 687 32.37 -17.08 10.21
C VAL A 687 31.39 -18.25 10.21
N ALA A 688 30.51 -18.34 9.21
CA ALA A 688 29.52 -19.42 9.12
C ALA A 688 30.19 -20.79 9.00
N ALA A 689 31.27 -20.90 8.24
CA ALA A 689 32.04 -22.13 8.13
C ALA A 689 32.72 -22.52 9.45
N ALA A 690 33.24 -21.54 10.20
CA ALA A 690 33.85 -21.78 11.50
C ALA A 690 32.84 -22.13 12.60
N ALA A 691 31.58 -21.69 12.46
CA ALA A 691 30.49 -21.95 13.40
C ALA A 691 29.77 -23.30 13.14
N ARG A 692 30.23 -24.13 12.20
CA ARG A 692 29.57 -25.39 11.84
C ARG A 692 29.69 -26.43 12.96
N THR A 693 28.55 -26.97 13.41
CA THR A 693 28.46 -27.96 14.52
C THR A 693 27.97 -29.34 14.10
N ALA A 694 27.25 -29.45 12.98
CA ALA A 694 26.66 -30.71 12.48
C ALA A 694 27.45 -31.31 11.30
N GLU A 695 27.41 -32.64 11.18
CA GLU A 695 28.00 -33.35 10.05
C GLU A 695 27.32 -32.97 8.71
N PRO A 696 28.07 -32.92 7.59
CA PRO A 696 27.50 -32.62 6.29
C PRO A 696 26.49 -33.66 5.79
N ALA A 697 25.32 -33.19 5.33
CA ALA A 697 24.32 -34.04 4.68
C ALA A 697 24.87 -34.75 3.43
N GLY A 698 25.86 -34.18 2.74
CA GLY A 698 26.51 -34.83 1.61
C GLY A 698 27.21 -36.14 1.96
N ALA A 699 27.66 -36.33 3.21
CA ALA A 699 28.24 -37.60 3.64
C ALA A 699 27.21 -38.75 3.63
N ALA A 700 25.97 -38.47 4.03
CA ALA A 700 24.87 -39.43 3.95
C ALA A 700 24.48 -39.72 2.50
N MET A 701 24.49 -38.69 1.63
CA MET A 701 24.21 -38.86 0.19
C MET A 701 25.28 -39.72 -0.50
N VAL A 702 26.56 -39.57 -0.14
CA VAL A 702 27.65 -40.42 -0.65
C VAL A 702 27.44 -41.89 -0.25
N GLN A 703 26.96 -42.15 0.97
CA GLN A 703 26.65 -43.51 1.44
C GLN A 703 25.45 -44.10 0.69
N GLU A 704 24.36 -43.34 0.56
CA GLU A 704 23.15 -43.78 -0.14
C GLU A 704 23.43 -44.16 -1.60
N VAL A 705 24.25 -43.36 -2.31
CA VAL A 705 24.63 -43.63 -3.70
C VAL A 705 25.52 -44.87 -3.81
N ALA A 706 26.43 -45.08 -2.85
CA ALA A 706 27.26 -46.27 -2.80
C ALA A 706 26.43 -47.55 -2.60
N ASP A 707 25.38 -47.48 -1.76
CA ASP A 707 24.47 -48.60 -1.47
C ASP A 707 23.63 -49.00 -2.71
N HIS A 708 23.33 -48.05 -3.60
CA HIS A 708 22.62 -48.28 -4.86
C HIS A 708 23.55 -48.71 -6.02
N GLY A 709 24.86 -48.84 -5.80
CA GLY A 709 25.83 -49.29 -6.81
C GLY A 709 26.11 -48.30 -7.95
N LEU A 710 25.66 -47.05 -7.79
CA LEU A 710 25.94 -45.94 -8.71
C LEU A 710 27.32 -45.36 -8.42
N LYS A 711 27.99 -44.75 -9.41
CA LYS A 711 29.40 -44.35 -9.27
C LYS A 711 29.62 -42.85 -9.26
N ASP A 712 28.73 -42.07 -9.87
CA ASP A 712 28.76 -40.60 -9.83
C ASP A 712 27.74 -40.08 -8.81
N VAL A 713 28.24 -39.50 -7.71
CA VAL A 713 27.39 -38.99 -6.63
C VAL A 713 26.72 -37.67 -7.00
N VAL A 714 27.38 -36.79 -7.77
CA VAL A 714 26.84 -35.46 -8.10
C VAL A 714 25.68 -35.58 -9.08
N ALA A 715 25.85 -36.39 -10.14
CA ALA A 715 24.80 -36.64 -11.09
C ALA A 715 23.60 -37.37 -10.45
N THR A 716 23.85 -38.31 -9.54
CA THR A 716 22.77 -38.99 -8.80
C THR A 716 22.01 -38.04 -7.87
N ILE A 717 22.69 -37.10 -7.22
CA ILE A 717 22.02 -36.06 -6.42
C ILE A 717 21.07 -35.25 -7.29
N LEU A 718 21.48 -34.84 -8.50
CA LEU A 718 20.66 -34.00 -9.37
C LEU A 718 19.43 -34.72 -9.92
N VAL A 719 19.54 -36.02 -10.22
CA VAL A 719 18.50 -36.73 -10.96
C VAL A 719 17.57 -37.56 -10.08
N ASP A 720 18.04 -37.98 -8.91
CA ASP A 720 17.31 -38.90 -8.04
C ASP A 720 17.03 -38.27 -6.67
N LEU A 721 18.08 -37.88 -5.92
CA LEU A 721 17.90 -37.35 -4.55
C LEU A 721 17.30 -35.94 -4.50
N ARG A 722 17.60 -35.09 -5.49
CA ARG A 722 17.14 -33.70 -5.64
C ARG A 722 16.63 -33.42 -7.05
N ALA A 723 15.94 -34.39 -7.65
CA ALA A 723 15.33 -34.32 -8.98
C ALA A 723 14.44 -33.08 -9.21
N TRP A 724 13.82 -32.56 -8.15
CA TRP A 724 13.02 -31.33 -8.18
C TRP A 724 13.80 -30.09 -8.62
N ASP A 725 15.07 -29.98 -8.25
CA ASP A 725 15.91 -28.84 -8.63
C ASP A 725 16.23 -28.89 -10.14
N THR A 726 16.51 -30.09 -10.68
CA THR A 726 16.76 -30.28 -12.11
C THR A 726 15.50 -30.12 -12.97
N MET A 727 14.33 -30.47 -12.44
CA MET A 727 13.05 -30.13 -13.09
C MET A 727 12.83 -28.61 -13.11
N GLY A 728 13.12 -27.93 -12.00
CA GLY A 728 13.00 -26.47 -11.87
C GLY A 728 13.92 -25.69 -12.81
N GLU A 729 15.21 -26.04 -12.88
CA GLU A 729 16.17 -25.38 -13.76
C GLU A 729 15.81 -25.58 -15.25
N SER A 730 15.32 -26.77 -15.62
CA SER A 730 14.85 -27.08 -16.97
C SER A 730 13.64 -26.24 -17.36
N ALA A 731 12.71 -26.02 -16.42
CA ALA A 731 11.57 -25.13 -16.61
C ALA A 731 12.01 -23.66 -16.76
N VAL A 732 12.99 -23.20 -15.98
CA VAL A 732 13.56 -21.84 -16.10
C VAL A 732 14.25 -21.65 -17.45
N LEU A 733 15.02 -22.62 -17.94
CA LEU A 733 15.62 -22.58 -19.27
C LEU A 733 14.55 -22.52 -20.37
N ALA A 734 13.50 -23.34 -20.26
CA ALA A 734 12.38 -23.32 -21.21
C ALA A 734 11.68 -21.96 -21.22
N ALA A 735 11.40 -21.39 -20.04
CA ALA A 735 10.80 -20.07 -19.89
C ALA A 735 11.70 -18.97 -20.47
N ALA A 736 13.01 -18.99 -20.19
CA ALA A 736 13.98 -18.05 -20.75
C ALA A 736 14.06 -18.17 -22.27
N ALA A 737 14.09 -19.38 -22.84
CA ALA A 737 14.12 -19.60 -24.28
C ALA A 737 12.85 -19.05 -24.97
N VAL A 738 11.67 -19.29 -24.40
CA VAL A 738 10.40 -18.73 -24.89
C VAL A 738 10.38 -17.21 -24.74
N GLY A 739 10.87 -16.68 -23.62
CA GLY A 739 10.97 -15.24 -23.35
C GLY A 739 11.88 -14.53 -24.33
N VAL A 740 13.10 -15.04 -24.55
CA VAL A 740 14.07 -14.53 -25.54
C VAL A 740 13.45 -14.55 -26.94
N THR A 741 12.86 -15.68 -27.34
CA THR A 741 12.20 -15.82 -28.64
C THR A 741 11.06 -14.79 -28.80
N SER A 742 10.24 -14.62 -27.77
CA SER A 742 9.14 -13.67 -27.76
C SER A 742 9.63 -12.22 -27.89
N LEU A 743 10.67 -11.84 -27.14
CA LEU A 743 11.26 -10.50 -27.19
C LEU A 743 11.83 -10.17 -28.58
N ILE A 744 12.41 -11.15 -29.27
CA ILE A 744 13.05 -10.96 -30.58
C ILE A 744 12.02 -10.98 -31.74
N TYR A 745 10.97 -11.80 -31.69
CA TYR A 745 10.09 -12.03 -32.85
C TYR A 745 8.73 -11.32 -32.83
N LEU A 746 8.19 -10.88 -31.68
CA LEU A 746 6.81 -10.36 -31.59
C LEU A 746 6.57 -8.97 -32.21
N HIS A 747 7.60 -8.21 -32.60
CA HIS A 747 7.43 -6.83 -33.08
C HIS A 747 7.24 -6.66 -34.60
N ARG A 748 7.28 -7.73 -35.40
CA ARG A 748 6.83 -7.65 -36.81
C ARG A 748 5.31 -7.47 -36.98
N ARG A 749 4.56 -7.38 -35.88
CA ARG A 749 3.09 -7.23 -35.88
C ARG A 749 2.61 -5.77 -35.79
N SER A 750 3.48 -4.81 -35.45
CA SER A 750 3.09 -3.40 -35.25
C SER A 750 3.37 -2.47 -36.43
N GLU A 751 4.18 -2.89 -37.43
CA GLU A 751 4.57 -2.04 -38.57
C GLU A 751 4.06 -2.58 -39.93
N GLY A 752 2.99 -3.37 -39.97
CA GLY A 752 2.47 -3.87 -41.26
C GLY A 752 1.11 -4.55 -41.21
N THR A 753 0.04 -3.78 -41.02
CA THR A 753 -1.37 -4.22 -41.13
C THR A 753 -1.81 -4.50 -42.58
N MET A 754 -0.89 -4.87 -43.50
CA MET A 754 -1.23 -5.24 -44.88
C MET A 754 -0.77 -6.65 -45.30
N ALA A 755 -0.14 -7.43 -44.41
CA ALA A 755 0.34 -8.78 -44.76
C ALA A 755 -0.45 -9.92 -44.07
N GLN A 756 -1.58 -9.62 -43.41
CA GLN A 756 -2.25 -10.60 -42.54
C GLN A 756 -3.22 -11.54 -43.29
N GLU A 757 -3.65 -11.21 -44.51
CA GLU A 757 -4.48 -12.10 -45.33
C GLU A 757 -3.68 -13.14 -46.14
N GLU A 758 -2.38 -12.92 -46.43
CA GLU A 758 -1.55 -13.89 -47.15
C GLU A 758 -0.77 -14.87 -46.25
N LEU A 759 -0.76 -14.66 -44.92
CA LEU A 759 0.13 -15.36 -43.98
C LEU A 759 -0.56 -16.35 -43.03
N GLN A 760 -1.88 -16.53 -43.11
CA GLN A 760 -2.60 -17.49 -42.25
C GLN A 760 -2.34 -18.97 -42.56
N GLY A 761 -1.47 -19.30 -43.53
CA GLY A 761 -1.07 -20.69 -43.83
C GLY A 761 0.41 -20.94 -44.04
N ARG A 762 1.30 -19.95 -43.87
CA ARG A 762 2.71 -20.06 -44.32
C ARG A 762 3.67 -19.59 -43.25
N THR A 763 4.38 -20.53 -42.63
CA THR A 763 5.40 -20.24 -41.62
C THR A 763 6.70 -19.77 -42.27
N ALA A 764 7.56 -19.06 -41.53
CA ALA A 764 8.88 -18.61 -42.01
C ALA A 764 9.78 -19.75 -42.54
N TRP A 765 9.45 -21.00 -42.22
CA TRP A 765 10.13 -22.22 -42.65
C TRP A 765 9.53 -22.84 -43.93
N SER A 766 8.28 -22.54 -44.29
CA SER A 766 7.69 -22.95 -45.57
C SER A 766 8.17 -22.08 -46.75
N LEU A 767 8.76 -20.92 -46.47
CA LEU A 767 9.37 -20.04 -47.47
C LEU A 767 10.66 -20.63 -48.07
N SER A 768 11.36 -21.53 -47.37
CA SER A 768 12.58 -22.16 -47.92
C SER A 768 12.32 -23.12 -49.08
N ALA A 769 11.12 -23.71 -49.18
CA ALA A 769 10.79 -24.65 -50.26
C ALA A 769 10.23 -23.97 -51.53
N HIS A 770 9.85 -22.69 -51.46
CA HIS A 770 9.25 -21.96 -52.60
C HIS A 770 10.05 -20.73 -53.05
N HIS A 771 11.05 -20.29 -52.27
CA HIS A 771 11.92 -19.17 -52.66
C HIS A 771 13.31 -19.59 -53.16
N SER A 772 13.54 -20.89 -53.40
CA SER A 772 14.68 -21.38 -54.18
C SER A 772 14.58 -20.97 -55.67
N SER A 773 13.42 -20.51 -56.13
CA SER A 773 13.19 -20.07 -57.52
C SER A 773 13.37 -18.56 -57.77
N ARG A 774 13.70 -17.77 -56.74
CA ARG A 774 13.87 -16.30 -56.85
C ARG A 774 15.01 -15.76 -55.98
N LEU A 775 16.16 -16.40 -56.03
CA LEU A 775 17.43 -15.77 -55.67
C LEU A 775 18.04 -15.17 -56.95
N PRO A 776 18.72 -14.01 -56.91
CA PRO A 776 19.57 -13.61 -58.03
C PRO A 776 20.56 -14.74 -58.28
N GLN A 777 20.52 -15.34 -59.47
CA GLN A 777 21.61 -16.19 -59.94
C GLN A 777 22.86 -15.31 -59.97
N GLY A 778 23.79 -15.53 -59.04
CA GLY A 778 25.16 -15.09 -59.23
C GLY A 778 25.75 -15.88 -60.41
N ASP A 779 26.56 -15.21 -61.23
CA ASP A 779 27.19 -15.67 -62.47
C ASP A 779 27.17 -17.19 -62.71
N ASP A 780 26.61 -17.58 -63.86
CA ASP A 780 26.55 -18.95 -64.42
C ASP A 780 27.93 -19.61 -64.68
N ALA A 781 29.03 -18.98 -64.24
CA ALA A 781 30.39 -19.49 -64.38
C ALA A 781 30.91 -20.25 -63.13
N ALA A 782 30.13 -20.34 -62.05
CA ALA A 782 30.50 -21.13 -60.88
C ALA A 782 30.12 -22.62 -61.09
N PRO A 783 31.04 -23.59 -60.90
CA PRO A 783 30.75 -24.99 -61.14
C PRO A 783 29.57 -25.46 -60.28
N GLU A 784 28.58 -26.06 -60.94
CA GLU A 784 27.43 -26.72 -60.33
C GLU A 784 27.90 -27.72 -59.26
N ARG A 785 27.26 -27.63 -58.09
CA ARG A 785 27.55 -28.31 -56.82
C ARG A 785 28.52 -27.56 -55.91
N SER A 786 28.07 -26.44 -55.34
CA SER A 786 28.63 -26.03 -54.05
C SER A 786 28.26 -27.09 -53.01
N TRP A 787 29.27 -27.81 -52.51
CA TRP A 787 29.15 -28.78 -51.42
C TRP A 787 28.70 -28.15 -50.08
N LEU A 788 28.42 -26.83 -50.09
CA LEU A 788 28.10 -25.96 -48.96
C LEU A 788 26.86 -25.12 -49.31
N ALA A 789 25.79 -25.23 -48.52
CA ALA A 789 24.54 -24.46 -48.68
C ALA A 789 24.72 -22.97 -48.37
N ALA A 790 25.68 -22.62 -47.52
CA ALA A 790 26.18 -21.25 -47.32
C ALA A 790 26.67 -20.59 -48.61
N GLY A 791 27.02 -21.42 -49.62
CA GLY A 791 27.41 -21.09 -50.99
C GLY A 791 26.67 -19.93 -51.62
N ALA A 792 25.34 -19.96 -51.48
CA ALA A 792 24.41 -19.20 -52.29
C ALA A 792 23.72 -18.04 -51.54
N THR A 793 24.01 -17.82 -50.25
CA THR A 793 23.21 -16.88 -49.40
C THR A 793 24.01 -15.83 -48.63
N LEU A 794 25.35 -15.95 -48.57
CA LEU A 794 26.25 -14.99 -47.91
C LEU A 794 27.15 -14.31 -48.95
N ALA A 795 27.34 -12.98 -48.84
CA ALA A 795 28.24 -12.24 -49.71
C ALA A 795 29.69 -12.77 -49.58
N PRO A 796 30.44 -12.97 -50.68
CA PRO A 796 31.77 -13.59 -50.68
C PRO A 796 32.76 -12.96 -49.69
N GLU A 797 32.67 -11.64 -49.52
CA GLU A 797 33.53 -10.83 -48.64
C GLU A 797 33.40 -11.17 -47.15
N HIS A 798 32.29 -11.80 -46.74
CA HIS A 798 31.98 -12.12 -45.35
C HIS A 798 32.10 -13.62 -45.04
N ARG A 799 32.58 -14.43 -45.99
CA ARG A 799 32.67 -15.89 -45.85
C ARG A 799 34.05 -16.33 -45.42
N SER A 800 34.11 -17.20 -44.41
CA SER A 800 35.33 -17.91 -44.03
C SER A 800 35.17 -19.37 -44.40
N ILE A 801 35.73 -19.76 -45.55
CA ILE A 801 35.70 -21.14 -46.06
C ILE A 801 36.32 -22.09 -45.03
N VAL A 802 37.40 -21.66 -44.37
CA VAL A 802 38.07 -22.43 -43.30
C VAL A 802 37.09 -22.71 -42.15
N PHE A 803 36.35 -21.70 -41.69
CA PHE A 803 35.39 -21.89 -40.60
C PHE A 803 34.18 -22.74 -41.03
N GLU A 804 33.67 -22.56 -42.25
CA GLU A 804 32.58 -23.38 -42.81
C GLU A 804 32.95 -24.87 -42.86
N VAL A 805 34.13 -25.20 -43.38
CA VAL A 805 34.61 -26.59 -43.47
C VAL A 805 34.85 -27.19 -42.08
N VAL A 806 35.51 -26.46 -41.18
CA VAL A 806 35.79 -26.92 -39.81
C VAL A 806 34.49 -27.12 -39.03
N ALA A 807 33.52 -26.19 -39.13
CA ALA A 807 32.22 -26.31 -38.47
C ALA A 807 31.44 -27.54 -38.95
N ARG A 808 31.49 -27.87 -40.25
CA ARG A 808 30.83 -29.07 -40.79
C ARG A 808 31.52 -30.36 -40.33
N LEU A 809 32.85 -30.39 -40.32
CA LEU A 809 33.66 -31.53 -39.87
C LEU A 809 33.50 -31.82 -38.38
N LEU A 810 33.49 -30.78 -37.53
CA LEU A 810 33.37 -30.94 -36.08
C LEU A 810 31.94 -31.18 -35.60
N PHE A 811 30.92 -30.87 -36.40
CA PHE A 811 29.52 -31.01 -36.00
C PHE A 811 29.15 -32.42 -35.53
N HIS A 812 29.47 -33.45 -36.32
CA HIS A 812 29.12 -34.83 -35.99
C HIS A 812 29.94 -35.37 -34.80
N PRO A 813 31.27 -35.15 -34.71
CA PRO A 813 32.04 -35.48 -33.51
C PRO A 813 31.49 -34.84 -32.22
N ILE A 814 31.10 -33.56 -32.25
CA ILE A 814 30.54 -32.88 -31.08
C ILE A 814 29.17 -33.47 -30.69
N LEU A 815 28.33 -33.85 -31.66
CA LEU A 815 27.06 -34.53 -31.37
C LEU A 815 27.26 -35.94 -30.80
N VAL A 816 28.24 -36.70 -31.32
CA VAL A 816 28.60 -38.02 -30.76
C VAL A 816 29.10 -37.86 -29.32
N LEU A 817 29.92 -36.85 -29.05
CA LEU A 817 30.37 -36.52 -27.70
C LEU A 817 29.19 -36.14 -26.78
N SER A 818 28.22 -35.36 -27.27
CA SER A 818 27.00 -35.04 -26.53
C SER A 818 26.21 -36.30 -26.13
N VAL A 819 26.01 -37.23 -27.07
CA VAL A 819 25.34 -38.51 -26.79
C VAL A 819 26.15 -39.36 -25.81
N TYR A 820 27.48 -39.40 -25.95
CA TYR A 820 28.35 -40.10 -24.99
C TYR A 820 28.20 -39.55 -23.57
N LEU A 821 28.27 -38.22 -23.40
CA LEU A 821 28.11 -37.56 -22.10
C LEU A 821 26.73 -37.77 -21.45
N LEU A 822 25.69 -37.98 -22.26
CA LEU A 822 24.35 -38.31 -21.78
C LEU A 822 24.30 -39.71 -21.14
N PHE A 823 25.00 -40.68 -21.72
CA PHE A 823 25.10 -42.04 -21.18
C PHE A 823 26.15 -42.17 -20.05
N CYS A 824 27.04 -41.19 -19.90
CA CYS A 824 28.00 -41.15 -18.79
C CYS A 824 27.38 -40.84 -17.43
N ALA A 825 26.15 -40.31 -17.38
CA ALA A 825 25.49 -39.71 -16.20
C ALA A 825 25.50 -40.53 -14.89
N GLU A 826 25.70 -41.84 -14.92
CA GLU A 826 25.70 -42.70 -13.72
C GLU A 826 27.10 -43.18 -13.31
N SER A 827 28.09 -42.97 -14.19
CA SER A 827 29.37 -43.67 -14.13
C SER A 827 30.60 -42.80 -14.36
N LEU A 828 30.49 -41.68 -15.06
CA LEU A 828 31.61 -40.79 -15.36
C LEU A 828 31.10 -39.35 -15.35
N PRO A 829 32.00 -38.36 -15.13
CA PRO A 829 31.61 -36.98 -15.14
C PRO A 829 30.85 -36.60 -16.41
N GLY A 830 29.64 -36.08 -16.26
CA GLY A 830 28.69 -35.96 -17.36
C GLY A 830 27.25 -35.83 -16.89
N GLY A 831 26.29 -35.98 -17.81
CA GLY A 831 24.88 -35.79 -17.52
C GLY A 831 24.12 -35.13 -18.67
N GLY A 832 22.79 -35.13 -18.56
CA GLY A 832 21.94 -34.59 -19.62
C GLY A 832 22.09 -33.09 -19.85
N PHE A 833 22.44 -32.32 -18.83
CA PHE A 833 22.63 -30.88 -18.96
C PHE A 833 23.87 -30.53 -19.81
N VAL A 834 25.04 -31.07 -19.44
CA VAL A 834 26.28 -30.88 -20.20
C VAL A 834 26.12 -31.42 -21.62
N ALA A 835 25.52 -32.61 -21.79
CA ALA A 835 25.19 -33.16 -23.10
C ALA A 835 24.36 -32.19 -23.94
N GLY A 836 23.33 -31.57 -23.34
CA GLY A 836 22.50 -30.54 -23.99
C GLY A 836 23.28 -29.29 -24.39
N LEU A 837 24.18 -28.77 -23.52
CA LEU A 837 25.03 -27.62 -23.83
C LEU A 837 26.01 -27.92 -24.97
N VAL A 838 26.64 -29.11 -24.97
CA VAL A 838 27.58 -29.55 -26.02
C VAL A 838 26.86 -29.67 -27.37
N ALA A 839 25.65 -30.24 -27.40
CA ALA A 839 24.80 -30.24 -28.59
C ALA A 839 24.42 -28.82 -29.03
N GLY A 840 24.15 -27.93 -28.07
CA GLY A 840 23.91 -26.51 -28.32
C GLY A 840 25.10 -25.82 -29.01
N VAL A 841 26.33 -26.08 -28.55
CA VAL A 841 27.56 -25.55 -29.17
C VAL A 841 27.72 -26.06 -30.61
N ALA A 842 27.40 -27.33 -30.89
CA ALA A 842 27.41 -27.86 -32.26
C ALA A 842 26.44 -27.10 -33.19
N LEU A 843 25.22 -26.85 -32.73
CA LEU A 843 24.18 -26.12 -33.48
C LEU A 843 24.55 -24.64 -33.66
N ILE A 844 25.07 -23.99 -32.62
CA ILE A 844 25.54 -22.59 -32.68
C ILE A 844 26.71 -22.45 -33.67
N THR A 845 27.62 -23.42 -33.69
CA THR A 845 28.77 -23.43 -34.61
C THR A 845 28.30 -23.54 -36.07
N ARG A 846 27.30 -24.40 -36.36
CA ARG A 846 26.63 -24.46 -37.66
C ARG A 846 25.91 -23.16 -38.04
N TYR A 847 25.25 -22.53 -37.08
CA TYR A 847 24.61 -21.23 -37.28
C TYR A 847 25.62 -20.12 -37.61
N LEU A 848 26.77 -20.09 -36.94
CA LEU A 848 27.84 -19.13 -37.22
C LEU A 848 28.46 -19.34 -38.61
N ALA A 849 28.52 -20.59 -39.09
CA ALA A 849 29.15 -20.94 -40.36
C ALA A 849 28.31 -20.54 -41.59
N GLY A 850 26.99 -20.73 -41.55
CA GLY A 850 26.14 -20.50 -42.73
C GLY A 850 24.77 -19.88 -42.42
N GLY A 851 24.60 -19.28 -41.25
CA GLY A 851 23.38 -18.60 -40.84
C GLY A 851 22.18 -19.52 -40.65
N ARG A 852 20.97 -18.94 -40.75
CA ARG A 852 19.70 -19.66 -40.49
C ARG A 852 19.43 -20.83 -41.43
N PHE A 853 19.94 -20.79 -42.65
CA PHE A 853 19.68 -21.81 -43.67
C PHE A 853 20.55 -23.06 -43.45
N GLU A 854 21.81 -22.86 -43.08
CA GLU A 854 22.72 -23.93 -42.68
C GLU A 854 22.27 -24.63 -41.39
N LEU A 855 21.73 -23.86 -40.43
CA LEU A 855 21.11 -24.42 -39.23
C LEU A 855 19.82 -25.20 -39.55
N ALA A 856 19.01 -24.71 -40.49
CA ALA A 856 17.79 -25.38 -40.93
C ALA A 856 18.05 -26.74 -41.57
N GLU A 857 19.12 -26.84 -42.36
CA GLU A 857 19.58 -28.09 -42.97
C GLU A 857 20.11 -29.07 -41.92
N ALA A 858 20.87 -28.59 -40.93
CA ALA A 858 21.42 -29.41 -39.86
C ALA A 858 20.39 -29.86 -38.81
N ALA A 859 19.33 -29.08 -38.57
CA ALA A 859 18.29 -29.37 -37.59
C ALA A 859 16.90 -28.91 -38.08
N PRO A 860 16.20 -29.71 -38.91
CA PRO A 860 14.95 -29.31 -39.59
C PRO A 860 13.69 -29.27 -38.71
N LEU A 861 13.85 -29.14 -37.39
CA LEU A 861 12.78 -29.31 -36.41
C LEU A 861 12.54 -28.02 -35.60
N GLN A 862 11.28 -27.74 -35.31
CA GLN A 862 10.87 -26.48 -34.65
C GLN A 862 11.41 -26.40 -33.20
N PRO A 863 12.16 -25.34 -32.82
CA PRO A 863 12.70 -25.18 -31.48
C PRO A 863 11.62 -25.21 -30.37
N GLY A 864 10.45 -24.61 -30.63
CA GLY A 864 9.34 -24.61 -29.67
C GLY A 864 8.77 -26.00 -29.40
N LEU A 865 8.64 -26.83 -30.45
CA LEU A 865 8.24 -28.23 -30.31
C LEU A 865 9.25 -29.02 -29.48
N PHE A 866 10.54 -28.73 -29.64
CA PHE A 866 11.60 -29.39 -28.89
C PHE A 866 11.64 -29.01 -27.42
N THR A 867 11.47 -27.73 -27.09
CA THR A 867 11.38 -27.28 -25.70
C THR A 867 10.13 -27.86 -25.02
N GLY A 868 8.97 -27.82 -25.70
CA GLY A 868 7.73 -28.40 -25.19
C GLY A 868 7.79 -29.91 -25.01
N LEU A 869 8.35 -30.64 -25.97
CA LEU A 869 8.53 -32.09 -25.90
C LEU A 869 9.49 -32.49 -24.77
N GLY A 870 10.58 -31.74 -24.58
CA GLY A 870 11.53 -32.00 -23.49
C GLY A 870 10.88 -31.86 -22.12
N LEU A 871 10.14 -30.77 -21.89
CA LEU A 871 9.42 -30.55 -20.64
C LEU A 871 8.31 -31.61 -20.43
N PHE A 872 7.60 -31.99 -21.49
CA PHE A 872 6.58 -33.05 -21.45
C PHE A 872 7.19 -34.40 -21.06
N ILE A 873 8.34 -34.78 -21.65
CA ILE A 873 9.02 -36.04 -21.34
C ILE A 873 9.55 -36.03 -19.89
N SER A 874 10.25 -34.97 -19.47
CA SER A 874 10.76 -34.85 -18.10
C SER A 874 9.63 -34.91 -17.06
N THR A 875 8.53 -34.20 -17.30
CA THR A 875 7.34 -34.24 -16.42
C THR A 875 6.67 -35.62 -16.45
N GLY A 876 6.55 -36.23 -17.63
CA GLY A 876 5.98 -37.57 -17.80
C GLY A 876 6.78 -38.63 -17.04
N VAL A 877 8.11 -38.63 -17.18
CA VAL A 877 9.00 -39.55 -16.47
C VAL A 877 8.95 -39.31 -14.96
N GLY A 878 8.94 -38.05 -14.51
CA GLY A 878 8.77 -37.73 -13.09
C GLY A 878 7.44 -38.21 -12.50
N LEU A 879 6.35 -38.13 -13.26
CA LEU A 879 5.03 -38.61 -12.84
C LEU A 879 4.94 -40.15 -12.81
N LEU A 880 5.73 -40.88 -13.61
CA LEU A 880 5.76 -42.35 -13.56
C LEU A 880 6.19 -42.88 -12.19
N GLY A 881 6.98 -42.12 -11.42
CA GLY A 881 7.37 -42.47 -10.05
C GLY A 881 6.19 -42.65 -9.09
N LEU A 882 5.02 -42.03 -9.37
CA LEU A 882 3.80 -42.24 -8.58
C LEU A 882 3.36 -43.71 -8.52
N GLY A 883 3.79 -44.54 -9.48
CA GLY A 883 3.55 -45.98 -9.47
C GLY A 883 4.14 -46.71 -8.26
N GLU A 884 5.18 -46.16 -7.62
CA GLU A 884 5.85 -46.74 -6.43
C GLU A 884 5.70 -45.89 -5.16
N GLY A 885 4.86 -44.83 -5.21
CA GLY A 885 4.42 -44.09 -4.04
C GLY A 885 4.93 -42.65 -3.94
N THR A 886 5.89 -42.22 -4.76
CA THR A 886 6.40 -40.83 -4.76
C THR A 886 6.76 -40.31 -6.16
N VAL A 887 6.44 -39.06 -6.45
CA VAL A 887 6.84 -38.37 -7.70
C VAL A 887 8.37 -38.28 -7.81
N LEU A 888 8.90 -38.34 -9.03
CA LEU A 888 10.34 -38.25 -9.37
C LEU A 888 11.22 -39.37 -8.78
N HIS A 889 10.65 -40.56 -8.56
CA HIS A 889 11.44 -41.74 -8.21
C HIS A 889 12.05 -42.39 -9.47
N ALA A 890 13.35 -42.72 -9.44
CA ALA A 890 14.04 -43.37 -10.55
C ALA A 890 13.83 -44.90 -10.56
N PHE A 891 13.56 -45.48 -11.74
CA PHE A 891 13.47 -46.92 -11.96
C PHE A 891 14.73 -47.42 -12.66
N THR A 892 15.34 -48.47 -12.13
CA THR A 892 16.51 -49.13 -12.72
C THR A 892 16.14 -50.49 -13.30
N TYR A 893 16.49 -50.72 -14.57
CA TYR A 893 16.28 -51.99 -15.25
C TYR A 893 17.63 -52.64 -15.61
N TYR A 894 17.84 -53.87 -15.14
CA TYR A 894 19.03 -54.66 -15.44
C TYR A 894 18.69 -55.73 -16.47
N GLY A 895 19.50 -55.85 -17.53
CA GLY A 895 19.32 -56.87 -18.57
C GLY A 895 20.64 -57.39 -19.13
N HIS A 896 20.56 -58.37 -20.03
CA HIS A 896 21.72 -58.95 -20.71
C HIS A 896 21.51 -58.92 -22.23
N LEU A 897 22.36 -58.20 -22.95
CA LEU A 897 22.36 -58.13 -24.41
C LEU A 897 23.38 -59.14 -24.97
N PRO A 898 23.03 -59.93 -26.01
CA PRO A 898 23.87 -61.02 -26.51
C PRO A 898 25.30 -60.62 -26.94
N VAL A 899 25.48 -59.37 -27.37
CA VAL A 899 26.76 -58.83 -27.89
C VAL A 899 27.44 -57.88 -26.90
N PHE A 900 26.67 -57.23 -26.03
CA PHE A 900 27.14 -56.13 -25.17
C PHE A 900 27.21 -56.50 -23.68
N GLY A 901 26.86 -57.74 -23.32
CA GLY A 901 26.90 -58.23 -21.95
C GLY A 901 25.78 -57.66 -21.06
N LYS A 902 26.03 -57.58 -19.76
CA LYS A 902 25.08 -57.03 -18.77
C LYS A 902 24.95 -55.52 -18.97
N TYR A 903 23.74 -55.02 -19.10
CA TYR A 903 23.43 -53.59 -19.19
C TYR A 903 22.53 -53.13 -18.04
N HIS A 904 22.67 -51.86 -17.69
CA HIS A 904 21.86 -51.14 -16.73
C HIS A 904 21.20 -49.96 -17.44
N LEU A 905 19.88 -49.81 -17.30
CA LEU A 905 19.13 -48.70 -17.88
C LEU A 905 18.25 -48.09 -16.79
N SER A 906 18.57 -46.86 -16.38
CA SER A 906 17.72 -46.09 -15.48
C SER A 906 16.78 -45.14 -16.21
N THR A 907 15.61 -44.89 -15.66
CA THR A 907 14.74 -43.77 -16.07
C THR A 907 15.40 -42.41 -15.86
N SER A 908 16.47 -42.32 -15.06
CA SER A 908 17.34 -41.14 -14.93
C SER A 908 17.94 -40.70 -16.27
N VAL A 909 18.26 -41.64 -17.17
CA VAL A 909 18.70 -41.33 -18.53
C VAL A 909 17.54 -40.80 -19.38
N LEU A 910 16.33 -41.34 -19.20
CA LEU A 910 15.11 -40.90 -19.91
C LEU A 910 14.59 -39.54 -19.43
N PHE A 911 14.82 -39.19 -18.17
CA PHE A 911 14.60 -37.86 -17.63
C PHE A 911 15.41 -36.80 -18.39
N PHE A 912 16.56 -37.20 -18.95
CA PHE A 912 17.42 -36.37 -19.78
C PHE A 912 17.24 -36.54 -21.30
N LEU A 913 16.59 -37.60 -21.78
CA LEU A 913 16.59 -37.98 -23.19
C LEU A 913 15.46 -37.34 -24.01
N ARG A 914 15.82 -36.84 -25.19
CA ARG A 914 14.87 -36.32 -26.20
C ARG A 914 14.55 -37.39 -27.26
N ARG A 915 13.32 -37.94 -27.15
CA ARG A 915 12.50 -38.73 -28.11
C ARG A 915 13.01 -40.12 -28.56
N LEU A 916 12.10 -41.11 -28.55
CA LEU A 916 11.74 -42.04 -29.66
C LEU A 916 10.42 -42.80 -29.33
N PRO A 917 9.69 -43.38 -30.32
CA PRO A 917 8.25 -43.58 -30.31
C PRO A 917 7.75 -44.86 -29.63
N ALA A 918 6.48 -44.84 -29.26
CA ALA A 918 5.76 -45.92 -28.59
C ALA A 918 5.29 -47.04 -29.53
N GLY A 919 5.35 -48.28 -29.02
CA GLY A 919 4.48 -49.40 -29.41
C GLY A 919 5.15 -50.78 -29.34
N PRO A 920 4.42 -51.90 -29.16
CA PRO A 920 3.19 -52.11 -28.41
C PRO A 920 3.37 -53.10 -27.24
N ARG A 921 2.38 -53.06 -26.34
CA ARG A 921 2.14 -53.95 -25.20
C ARG A 921 2.50 -55.43 -25.43
N ARG A 922 3.12 -56.04 -24.42
CA ARG A 922 2.94 -57.47 -24.10
C ARG A 922 2.72 -57.66 -22.60
N ARG A 923 1.62 -58.36 -22.27
CA ARG A 923 1.27 -58.85 -20.94
C ARG A 923 2.30 -59.91 -20.47
N PRO A 924 2.50 -60.03 -19.16
CA PRO A 924 2.14 -61.27 -18.47
C PRO A 924 1.28 -60.93 -17.24
N GLY A 925 0.33 -61.74 -16.78
CA GLY A 925 0.35 -63.20 -16.78
C GLY A 925 0.51 -63.69 -15.34
N HIS A 926 -0.59 -63.60 -14.58
CA HIS A 926 -0.95 -64.40 -13.40
C HIS A 926 -0.34 -64.17 -11.99
N ARG A 927 -1.31 -63.92 -11.09
CA ARG A 927 -1.56 -64.47 -9.74
C ARG A 927 -0.65 -64.04 -8.59
N ALA A 928 -1.17 -63.10 -7.79
CA ALA A 928 -0.89 -63.01 -6.35
C ALA A 928 -2.24 -62.98 -5.60
N GLY A 929 -2.43 -63.93 -4.69
CA GLY A 929 -3.57 -63.99 -3.77
C GLY A 929 -3.42 -63.01 -2.59
N PRO A 930 -4.51 -62.66 -1.88
CA PRO A 930 -4.49 -61.61 -0.88
C PRO A 930 -3.94 -62.14 0.44
N ARG A 931 -2.84 -61.57 0.95
CA ARG A 931 -2.43 -61.80 2.34
C ARG A 931 -3.06 -60.75 3.25
N ARG A 932 -3.86 -61.28 4.17
CA ARG A 932 -4.60 -60.62 5.24
C ARG A 932 -3.71 -59.79 6.17
N GLN A 933 -4.27 -58.66 6.60
CA GLN A 933 -3.94 -57.96 7.83
C GLN A 933 -3.93 -58.92 9.03
N GLY A 934 -2.85 -58.89 9.81
CA GLY A 934 -2.73 -59.52 11.11
C GLY A 934 -2.46 -58.46 12.19
N ARG A 935 -3.38 -58.38 13.16
CA ARG A 935 -3.31 -57.60 14.40
C ARG A 935 -2.15 -58.08 15.32
N PRO A 936 -1.78 -57.28 16.33
CA PRO A 936 -0.57 -57.51 17.13
C PRO A 936 -0.79 -58.61 18.17
N ALA A 937 0.24 -59.43 18.40
CA ALA A 937 0.28 -60.38 19.51
C ALA A 937 1.47 -60.07 20.40
N ASP A 938 1.13 -59.75 21.65
CA ASP A 938 1.98 -59.66 22.81
C ASP A 938 2.42 -61.06 23.26
N ARG A 939 3.73 -61.26 23.51
CA ARG A 939 4.29 -62.06 24.62
C ARG A 939 5.80 -62.33 24.50
N THR A 940 6.52 -61.77 25.46
CA THR A 940 7.58 -62.40 26.28
C THR A 940 8.64 -63.26 25.58
N GLY A 941 9.84 -62.70 25.42
CA GLY A 941 11.06 -63.46 25.14
C GLY A 941 12.28 -62.69 25.66
N ARG A 942 12.91 -63.22 26.72
CA ARG A 942 14.17 -62.72 27.29
C ARG A 942 15.26 -62.69 26.21
N GLY A 943 15.69 -61.50 25.81
CA GLY A 943 16.84 -61.26 24.93
C GLY A 943 17.74 -60.19 25.54
N ARG A 944 19.02 -60.54 25.70
CA ARG A 944 20.09 -59.73 26.32
C ARG A 944 20.17 -58.31 25.74
N PRO A 945 20.44 -57.27 26.55
CA PRO A 945 20.64 -55.92 26.02
C PRO A 945 21.98 -55.86 25.27
N HIS A 946 21.93 -55.66 23.96
CA HIS A 946 23.08 -55.16 23.19
C HIS A 946 23.50 -53.80 23.77
N PRO A 947 24.79 -53.56 24.04
CA PRO A 947 25.22 -52.30 24.60
C PRO A 947 25.01 -51.20 23.55
N ARG A 948 24.12 -50.25 23.87
CA ARG A 948 24.07 -48.94 23.22
C ARG A 948 25.46 -48.35 23.28
N ARG A 949 26.16 -48.35 22.14
CA ARG A 949 27.40 -47.62 21.95
C ARG A 949 27.03 -46.14 22.08
N ARG A 950 27.20 -45.59 23.28
CA ARG A 950 27.33 -44.14 23.51
C ARG A 950 28.48 -43.69 22.61
N THR A 951 28.17 -43.14 21.45
CA THR A 951 29.13 -42.30 20.72
C THR A 951 29.40 -41.12 21.64
N ARG A 952 30.61 -41.11 22.21
CA ARG A 952 31.23 -39.91 22.78
C ARG A 952 30.98 -38.76 21.80
N GLY A 953 30.57 -37.61 22.33
CA GLY A 953 30.55 -36.35 21.58
C GLY A 953 31.95 -36.06 21.04
N GLY A 954 32.22 -36.52 19.82
CA GLY A 954 33.28 -35.99 19.01
C GLY A 954 32.78 -34.66 18.48
N ARG A 955 33.48 -33.57 18.78
CA ARG A 955 33.34 -32.33 18.01
C ARG A 955 33.40 -32.71 16.52
N ALA A 956 32.44 -32.26 15.73
CA ALA A 956 32.53 -32.32 14.27
C ALA A 956 33.91 -31.76 13.85
N PRO A 957 34.58 -32.36 12.85
CA PRO A 957 35.91 -31.90 12.44
C PRO A 957 35.86 -30.41 12.07
N GLU A 958 36.74 -29.60 12.66
CA GLU A 958 36.83 -28.17 12.39
C GLU A 958 37.00 -27.93 10.88
N MET A 959 36.00 -27.32 10.25
CA MET A 959 36.08 -26.95 8.84
C MET A 959 36.93 -25.68 8.72
N ILE A 960 38.13 -25.82 8.16
CA ILE A 960 38.96 -24.67 7.81
C ILE A 960 38.86 -24.44 6.31
N VAL A 961 38.35 -23.26 5.95
CA VAL A 961 38.13 -22.82 4.57
C VAL A 961 39.42 -22.27 3.95
N SER A 962 39.54 -22.38 2.63
CA SER A 962 40.62 -21.78 1.84
C SER A 962 40.39 -20.26 1.69
N ALA A 963 41.34 -19.47 2.20
CA ALA A 963 41.38 -18.02 2.08
C ALA A 963 41.52 -17.57 0.62
N SER A 964 42.22 -18.33 -0.22
CA SER A 964 42.33 -18.00 -1.65
C SER A 964 40.97 -18.07 -2.37
N LEU A 965 40.13 -19.07 -2.05
CA LEU A 965 38.77 -19.17 -2.62
C LEU A 965 37.85 -18.04 -2.12
N ILE A 966 37.84 -17.75 -0.80
CA ILE A 966 37.05 -16.65 -0.24
C ILE A 966 37.52 -15.31 -0.80
N ALA A 967 38.83 -15.07 -0.88
CA ALA A 967 39.38 -13.82 -1.40
C ALA A 967 39.04 -13.63 -2.89
N THR A 968 39.17 -14.68 -3.72
CA THR A 968 38.76 -14.61 -5.13
C THR A 968 37.27 -14.36 -5.27
N ALA A 969 36.44 -15.03 -4.46
CA ALA A 969 35.01 -14.78 -4.44
C ALA A 969 34.66 -13.34 -4.05
N VAL A 970 35.27 -12.80 -2.99
CA VAL A 970 35.07 -11.40 -2.56
C VAL A 970 35.48 -10.42 -3.66
N VAL A 971 36.60 -10.66 -4.34
CA VAL A 971 37.05 -9.81 -5.46
C VAL A 971 36.05 -9.87 -6.61
N LEU A 972 35.57 -11.05 -6.99
CA LEU A 972 34.56 -11.20 -8.04
C LEU A 972 33.23 -10.55 -7.64
N CYS A 973 32.77 -10.73 -6.40
CA CYS A 973 31.56 -10.07 -5.90
C CYS A 973 31.70 -8.55 -5.85
N ALA A 974 32.87 -8.04 -5.47
CA ALA A 974 33.18 -6.61 -5.45
C ALA A 974 33.18 -6.02 -6.86
N VAL A 975 33.92 -6.63 -7.79
CA VAL A 975 33.98 -6.20 -9.20
C VAL A 975 32.59 -6.27 -9.82
N GLY A 976 31.86 -7.38 -9.62
CA GLY A 976 30.52 -7.59 -10.11
C GLY A 976 29.54 -6.54 -9.57
N GLY A 977 29.55 -6.30 -8.26
CA GLY A 977 28.76 -5.27 -7.60
C GLY A 977 29.07 -3.87 -8.12
N ILE A 978 30.35 -3.52 -8.29
CA ILE A 978 30.76 -2.22 -8.86
C ILE A 978 30.21 -2.06 -10.28
N LEU A 979 30.32 -3.08 -11.12
CA LEU A 979 29.79 -3.07 -12.49
C LEU A 979 28.25 -3.00 -12.51
N MET A 980 27.56 -3.67 -11.60
CA MET A 980 26.09 -3.59 -11.45
C MET A 980 25.59 -2.23 -10.98
N LEU A 981 26.43 -1.45 -10.30
CA LEU A 981 26.10 -0.07 -9.89
C LEU A 981 26.37 0.98 -10.98
N THR A 982 26.89 0.55 -12.13
CA THR A 982 27.00 1.38 -13.34
C THR A 982 25.68 1.47 -14.09
N ARG A 983 25.61 2.33 -15.12
CA ARG A 983 24.38 2.58 -15.90
C ARG A 983 24.19 1.68 -17.12
N PRO A 984 25.24 1.37 -17.92
CA PRO A 984 25.04 0.57 -19.12
C PRO A 984 24.53 -0.82 -18.77
N LEU A 985 23.40 -1.23 -19.36
CA LEU A 985 22.83 -2.57 -19.14
C LEU A 985 23.84 -3.68 -19.44
N THR A 986 24.70 -3.46 -20.43
CA THR A 986 25.79 -4.39 -20.77
C THR A 986 26.82 -4.56 -19.65
N ARG A 987 27.14 -3.51 -18.89
CA ARG A 987 28.02 -3.62 -17.72
C ARG A 987 27.32 -4.23 -16.52
N ILE A 988 26.04 -3.92 -16.33
CA ILE A 988 25.22 -4.56 -15.28
C ILE A 988 25.17 -6.08 -15.53
N LEU A 989 24.98 -6.48 -16.79
CA LEU A 989 25.01 -7.88 -17.22
C LEU A 989 26.36 -8.54 -16.96
N LEU A 990 27.47 -7.92 -17.38
CA LEU A 990 28.81 -8.43 -17.10
C LEU A 990 29.08 -8.51 -15.59
N GLY A 991 28.61 -7.51 -14.84
CA GLY A 991 28.69 -7.49 -13.39
C GLY A 991 27.93 -8.64 -12.74
N ALA A 992 26.73 -8.95 -13.22
CA ALA A 992 25.92 -10.08 -12.75
C ALA A 992 26.59 -11.44 -13.03
N VAL A 993 27.20 -11.62 -14.21
CA VAL A 993 27.95 -12.84 -14.56
C VAL A 993 29.17 -13.02 -13.63
N ILE A 994 29.98 -11.96 -13.47
CA ILE A 994 31.16 -12.01 -12.59
C ILE A 994 30.74 -12.22 -11.13
N LEU A 995 29.67 -11.56 -10.67
CA LEU A 995 29.11 -11.75 -9.33
C LEU A 995 28.64 -13.19 -9.13
N SER A 996 27.96 -13.79 -10.12
CA SER A 996 27.54 -15.20 -10.07
C SER A 996 28.73 -16.15 -9.95
N ASN A 997 29.82 -15.91 -10.67
CA ASN A 997 31.05 -16.70 -10.53
C ASN A 997 31.63 -16.60 -9.12
N GLY A 998 31.62 -15.40 -8.52
CA GLY A 998 32.02 -15.19 -7.13
C GLY A 998 31.13 -15.93 -6.13
N ILE A 999 29.81 -15.88 -6.30
CA ILE A 999 28.85 -16.59 -5.44
C ILE A 999 29.04 -18.11 -5.56
N ASN A 1000 29.24 -18.66 -6.76
CA ASN A 1000 29.48 -20.09 -6.95
C ASN A 1000 30.77 -20.55 -6.25
N LEU A 1001 31.82 -19.71 -6.23
CA LEU A 1001 33.03 -19.97 -5.44
C LEU A 1001 32.77 -19.89 -3.93
N LEU A 1002 31.90 -18.98 -3.45
CA LEU A 1002 31.50 -18.96 -2.03
C LEU A 1002 30.75 -20.23 -1.65
N VAL A 1003 29.81 -20.68 -2.47
CA VAL A 1003 29.08 -21.94 -2.27
C VAL A 1003 30.08 -23.10 -2.21
N LEU A 1004 31.03 -23.17 -3.14
CA LEU A 1004 32.04 -24.22 -3.14
C LEU A 1004 32.98 -24.13 -1.93
N SER A 1005 33.25 -22.94 -1.40
CA SER A 1005 34.10 -22.78 -0.20
C SER A 1005 33.51 -23.46 1.05
N SER A 1006 32.18 -23.67 1.09
CA SER A 1006 31.49 -24.41 2.18
C SER A 1006 31.78 -25.91 2.21
N THR A 1007 32.39 -26.44 1.15
CA THR A 1007 32.83 -27.84 1.01
C THR A 1007 34.02 -28.18 1.92
N GLY A 1008 34.79 -27.18 2.35
CA GLY A 1008 35.99 -27.38 3.18
C GLY A 1008 37.22 -27.79 2.35
N ARG A 1009 37.99 -28.79 2.82
CA ARG A 1009 39.24 -29.24 2.16
C ARG A 1009 38.96 -29.88 0.80
N ALA A 1010 39.84 -29.61 -0.18
CA ALA A 1010 39.87 -30.36 -1.42
C ALA A 1010 40.16 -31.86 -1.14
N GLY A 1011 39.25 -32.73 -1.56
CA GLY A 1011 39.35 -34.18 -1.50
C GLY A 1011 39.39 -34.82 -2.88
N ALA A 1012 39.21 -36.14 -2.94
CA ALA A 1012 39.04 -36.84 -4.21
C ALA A 1012 37.68 -36.50 -4.82
N ALA A 1013 37.61 -36.53 -6.16
CA ALA A 1013 36.35 -36.34 -6.87
C ALA A 1013 35.30 -37.35 -6.38
N PRO A 1014 34.01 -36.97 -6.32
CA PRO A 1014 32.91 -37.80 -5.85
C PRO A 1014 32.51 -38.89 -6.86
N LEU A 1015 33.52 -39.66 -7.28
CA LEU A 1015 33.45 -40.80 -8.19
C LEU A 1015 33.88 -42.04 -7.40
N LEU A 1016 32.97 -42.99 -7.19
CA LEU A 1016 33.15 -44.13 -6.28
C LEU A 1016 34.07 -45.26 -6.82
N TYR A 1017 35.04 -44.93 -7.69
CA TYR A 1017 36.01 -45.88 -8.25
C TYR A 1017 37.18 -46.11 -7.29
N GLY A 1018 37.04 -47.03 -6.33
CA GLY A 1018 38.15 -47.47 -5.49
C GLY A 1018 38.71 -46.40 -4.54
N VAL A 1019 37.95 -45.32 -4.31
CA VAL A 1019 38.27 -44.24 -3.37
C VAL A 1019 37.56 -44.50 -2.04
N SER A 1020 38.26 -44.30 -0.91
CA SER A 1020 37.64 -44.36 0.42
C SER A 1020 36.56 -43.28 0.56
N LEU A 1021 35.36 -43.65 1.00
CA LEU A 1021 34.22 -42.74 1.24
C LEU A 1021 34.59 -41.54 2.14
N SER A 1022 35.57 -41.72 3.04
CA SER A 1022 36.07 -40.69 3.95
C SER A 1022 36.98 -39.63 3.31
N ARG A 1023 37.37 -39.80 2.03
CA ARG A 1023 38.27 -38.90 1.29
C ARG A 1023 37.56 -38.15 0.15
N VAL A 1024 36.27 -38.39 -0.03
CA VAL A 1024 35.45 -37.77 -1.07
C VAL A 1024 35.10 -36.34 -0.66
N THR A 1025 35.27 -35.40 -1.58
CA THR A 1025 34.83 -34.01 -1.43
C THR A 1025 33.31 -33.96 -1.27
N ASP A 1026 32.76 -33.11 -0.39
CA ASP A 1026 31.31 -32.98 -0.19
C ASP A 1026 30.62 -32.65 -1.53
N PRO A 1027 29.73 -33.52 -2.06
CA PRO A 1027 29.12 -33.35 -3.36
C PRO A 1027 27.92 -32.39 -3.34
N LEU A 1028 27.36 -32.09 -2.16
CA LEU A 1028 26.14 -31.29 -2.05
C LEU A 1028 26.34 -29.81 -2.48
N PRO A 1029 27.41 -29.10 -2.03
CA PRO A 1029 27.70 -27.77 -2.55
C PRO A 1029 27.96 -27.76 -4.06
N GLN A 1030 28.51 -28.85 -4.62
CA GLN A 1030 28.77 -28.97 -6.06
C GLN A 1030 27.46 -29.08 -6.86
N ALA A 1031 26.51 -29.91 -6.40
CA ALA A 1031 25.19 -30.01 -7.01
C ALA A 1031 24.41 -28.67 -6.93
N ILE A 1032 24.48 -27.97 -5.80
CA ILE A 1032 23.84 -26.65 -5.65
C ILE A 1032 24.47 -25.63 -6.61
N ALA A 1033 25.80 -25.57 -6.69
CA ALA A 1033 26.48 -24.65 -7.61
C ALA A 1033 26.16 -24.96 -9.07
N LEU A 1034 25.97 -26.24 -9.44
CA LEU A 1034 25.60 -26.64 -10.80
C LEU A 1034 24.23 -26.05 -11.19
N THR A 1035 23.22 -26.19 -10.32
CA THR A 1035 21.90 -25.59 -10.57
C THR A 1035 21.96 -24.06 -10.71
N ALA A 1036 22.79 -23.40 -9.90
CA ALA A 1036 22.98 -21.95 -10.00
C ALA A 1036 23.60 -21.53 -11.34
N ILE A 1037 24.58 -22.27 -11.87
CA ILE A 1037 25.20 -22.01 -13.18
C ILE A 1037 24.15 -22.09 -14.30
N VAL A 1038 23.27 -23.09 -14.25
CA VAL A 1038 22.20 -23.29 -15.25
C VAL A 1038 21.21 -22.13 -15.25
N ILE A 1039 20.76 -21.73 -14.06
CA ILE A 1039 19.84 -20.60 -13.91
C ILE A 1039 20.50 -19.31 -14.39
N THR A 1040 21.77 -19.09 -14.04
CA THR A 1040 22.53 -17.92 -14.49
C THR A 1040 22.62 -17.84 -16.01
N LEU A 1041 22.74 -18.96 -16.73
CA LEU A 1041 22.65 -18.97 -18.20
C LEU A 1041 21.31 -18.45 -18.69
N ALA A 1042 20.23 -19.02 -18.17
CA ALA A 1042 18.86 -18.71 -18.57
C ALA A 1042 18.57 -17.22 -18.36
N THR A 1043 18.87 -16.71 -17.15
CA THR A 1043 18.64 -15.32 -16.79
C THR A 1043 19.54 -14.37 -17.58
N THR A 1044 20.81 -14.73 -17.80
CA THR A 1044 21.75 -13.90 -18.57
C THR A 1044 21.31 -13.80 -20.03
N ALA A 1045 20.90 -14.90 -20.66
CA ALA A 1045 20.39 -14.90 -22.02
C ALA A 1045 19.12 -14.03 -22.15
N PHE A 1046 18.20 -14.13 -21.20
CA PHE A 1046 16.99 -13.32 -21.16
C PHE A 1046 17.28 -11.83 -20.96
N LEU A 1047 18.10 -11.48 -19.97
CA LEU A 1047 18.49 -10.10 -19.69
C LEU A 1047 19.26 -9.48 -20.87
N LEU A 1048 20.10 -10.27 -21.56
CA LEU A 1048 20.82 -9.83 -22.75
C LEU A 1048 19.85 -9.56 -23.92
N ALA A 1049 18.84 -10.41 -24.11
CA ALA A 1049 17.79 -10.15 -25.09
C ALA A 1049 16.98 -8.90 -24.75
N MET A 1050 16.68 -8.65 -23.47
CA MET A 1050 16.06 -7.40 -23.02
C MET A 1050 16.96 -6.20 -23.26
N ALA A 1051 18.26 -6.28 -22.96
CA ALA A 1051 19.20 -5.20 -23.20
C ALA A 1051 19.33 -4.88 -24.70
N TYR A 1052 19.35 -5.92 -25.55
CA TYR A 1052 19.31 -5.75 -27.00
C TYR A 1052 18.03 -5.06 -27.47
N ARG A 1053 16.87 -5.50 -26.95
CA ARG A 1053 15.58 -4.90 -27.29
C ARG A 1053 15.46 -3.46 -26.80
N SER A 1054 15.91 -3.18 -25.57
CA SER A 1054 15.98 -1.82 -25.03
C SER A 1054 16.79 -0.94 -25.98
N HIS A 1055 17.98 -1.40 -26.40
CA HIS A 1055 18.81 -0.66 -27.34
C HIS A 1055 18.14 -0.43 -28.69
N GLN A 1056 17.42 -1.41 -29.24
CA GLN A 1056 16.64 -1.22 -30.48
C GLN A 1056 15.56 -0.14 -30.34
N ILE A 1057 14.92 -0.03 -29.17
CA ILE A 1057 13.83 0.91 -28.92
C ILE A 1057 14.35 2.32 -28.62
N THR A 1058 15.39 2.43 -27.79
CA THR A 1058 15.87 3.73 -27.26
C THR A 1058 17.13 4.25 -27.96
N GLY A 1059 17.75 3.47 -28.84
CA GLY A 1059 19.02 3.81 -29.51
C GLY A 1059 20.24 3.81 -28.59
N THR A 1060 20.06 3.53 -27.30
CA THR A 1060 21.10 3.56 -26.25
C THR A 1060 20.90 2.38 -25.30
N ASP A 1061 21.97 1.88 -24.69
CA ASP A 1061 21.87 0.84 -23.65
C ASP A 1061 21.99 1.42 -22.23
N GLU A 1062 21.94 2.75 -22.11
CA GLU A 1062 21.78 3.44 -20.84
C GLU A 1062 20.31 3.45 -20.42
N VAL A 1063 20.08 3.12 -19.16
CA VAL A 1063 18.77 3.25 -18.50
C VAL A 1063 18.49 4.75 -18.25
N HIS A 1064 17.75 5.39 -19.16
CA HIS A 1064 17.51 6.84 -19.19
C HIS A 1064 16.35 7.26 -18.27
N ASP A 1065 16.57 7.28 -16.95
CA ASP A 1065 15.47 7.50 -16.00
C ASP A 1065 15.65 8.70 -15.05
N ASP A 1066 16.69 9.54 -15.22
CA ASP A 1066 16.87 10.74 -14.37
C ASP A 1066 16.59 12.03 -15.16
N LEU A 1067 15.69 12.87 -14.65
CA LEU A 1067 15.43 14.22 -15.16
C LEU A 1067 16.70 15.08 -15.11
N GLU A 1068 17.57 14.85 -14.12
CA GLU A 1068 18.85 15.54 -13.99
C GLU A 1068 19.87 15.07 -15.03
N ASP A 1069 19.82 13.80 -15.42
CA ASP A 1069 20.69 13.26 -16.48
C ASP A 1069 20.25 13.74 -17.86
N ARG A 1070 18.94 13.77 -18.15
CA ARG A 1070 18.43 14.39 -19.38
C ARG A 1070 18.86 15.85 -19.49
N ARG A 1071 18.90 16.58 -18.37
CA ARG A 1071 19.44 17.95 -18.32
C ARG A 1071 20.94 18.00 -18.59
N ILE A 1072 21.72 17.09 -18.01
CA ILE A 1072 23.18 17.05 -18.21
C ILE A 1072 23.51 16.70 -19.66
N VAL A 1073 22.85 15.70 -20.25
CA VAL A 1073 23.05 15.28 -21.64
C VAL A 1073 22.63 16.38 -22.61
N LEU A 1074 21.42 16.91 -22.49
CA LEU A 1074 20.95 18.02 -23.34
C LEU A 1074 21.87 19.24 -23.22
N ARG A 1075 22.37 19.53 -22.01
CA ARG A 1075 23.32 20.63 -21.80
C ARG A 1075 24.68 20.34 -22.42
N ALA A 1076 25.18 19.11 -22.36
CA ALA A 1076 26.42 18.70 -22.99
C ALA A 1076 26.31 18.77 -24.53
N GLU A 1077 25.22 18.26 -25.11
CA GLU A 1077 24.91 18.34 -26.55
C GLU A 1077 24.82 19.80 -27.03
N VAL A 1078 24.07 20.63 -26.30
CA VAL A 1078 23.95 22.06 -26.67
C VAL A 1078 25.29 22.79 -26.51
N LEU A 1079 26.13 22.38 -25.55
CA LEU A 1079 27.47 22.95 -25.40
C LEU A 1079 28.42 22.49 -26.50
N SER A 1080 28.35 21.24 -26.96
CA SER A 1080 29.14 20.74 -28.08
C SER A 1080 28.70 21.34 -29.41
N GLU A 1081 27.39 21.39 -29.69
CA GLU A 1081 26.82 22.05 -30.87
C GLU A 1081 27.22 23.53 -30.88
N ARG A 1082 27.19 24.20 -29.72
CA ARG A 1082 27.62 25.60 -29.62
C ARG A 1082 29.13 25.79 -29.76
N ALA A 1083 29.94 24.80 -29.38
CA ALA A 1083 31.38 24.82 -29.57
C ALA A 1083 31.73 24.65 -31.05
N GLN A 1084 31.13 23.67 -31.74
CA GLN A 1084 31.24 23.47 -33.18
C GLN A 1084 30.80 24.72 -33.95
N LEU A 1085 29.62 25.26 -33.63
CA LEU A 1085 29.11 26.50 -34.25
C LEU A 1085 30.08 27.68 -34.09
N ARG A 1086 30.75 27.78 -32.93
CA ARG A 1086 31.72 28.85 -32.65
C ARG A 1086 33.02 28.64 -33.41
N GLU A 1087 33.40 27.39 -33.67
CA GLU A 1087 34.60 27.02 -34.40
C GLU A 1087 34.40 27.21 -35.91
N GLU A 1088 33.25 26.79 -36.46
CA GLU A 1088 32.81 27.10 -37.82
C GLU A 1088 32.79 28.62 -38.07
N PHE A 1089 32.16 29.39 -37.18
CA PHE A 1089 32.13 30.85 -37.27
C PHE A 1089 33.52 31.52 -37.16
N ARG A 1090 34.49 30.87 -36.50
CA ARG A 1090 35.87 31.36 -36.39
C ARG A 1090 36.76 30.96 -37.56
N SER A 1091 36.43 29.86 -38.25
CA SER A 1091 37.20 29.35 -39.39
C SER A 1091 36.98 30.13 -40.69
N GLY A 1092 35.93 30.97 -40.76
CA GLY A 1092 35.70 31.90 -41.88
C GLY A 1092 36.57 33.15 -41.78
N ALA A 1093 37.23 33.53 -42.89
CA ALA A 1093 37.91 34.81 -43.01
C ALA A 1093 36.85 35.93 -43.18
N GLU A 1094 36.75 36.82 -42.19
CA GLU A 1094 35.78 37.93 -42.08
C GLU A 1094 34.30 37.57 -42.35
N PRO A 1095 33.53 37.19 -41.31
CA PRO A 1095 32.14 36.79 -41.49
C PRO A 1095 31.24 37.96 -41.92
N THR A 1096 30.48 37.73 -42.99
CA THR A 1096 29.49 38.63 -43.61
C THR A 1096 28.32 38.95 -42.67
N ALA A 1097 27.52 39.98 -43.00
CA ALA A 1097 26.36 40.38 -42.19
C ALA A 1097 25.33 39.25 -42.05
N GLU A 1098 25.10 38.49 -43.14
CA GLU A 1098 24.19 37.34 -43.17
C GLU A 1098 24.70 36.17 -42.32
N GLU A 1099 26.00 35.86 -42.35
CA GLU A 1099 26.59 34.81 -41.50
C GLU A 1099 26.52 35.16 -40.00
N ARG A 1100 26.67 36.45 -39.66
CA ARG A 1100 26.49 36.96 -38.28
C ARG A 1100 25.05 36.86 -37.82
N GLU A 1101 24.08 36.95 -38.73
CA GLU A 1101 22.66 36.80 -38.44
C GLU A 1101 22.30 35.33 -38.25
N ARG A 1102 22.73 34.46 -39.17
CA ARG A 1102 22.56 33.00 -39.07
C ARG A 1102 23.17 32.42 -37.79
N TYR A 1103 24.39 32.86 -37.42
CA TYR A 1103 25.01 32.48 -36.14
C TYR A 1103 24.19 32.92 -34.91
N ARG A 1104 23.58 34.12 -34.96
CA ARG A 1104 22.72 34.64 -33.89
C ARG A 1104 21.42 33.84 -33.78
N GLU A 1105 20.83 33.46 -34.90
CA GLU A 1105 19.62 32.64 -34.96
C GLU A 1105 19.86 31.22 -34.44
N GLU A 1106 20.90 30.53 -34.89
CA GLU A 1106 21.23 29.19 -34.42
C GLU A 1106 21.57 29.19 -32.93
N ARG A 1107 22.27 30.22 -32.44
CA ARG A 1107 22.51 30.39 -31.00
C ARG A 1107 21.22 30.67 -30.19
N ARG A 1108 20.24 31.36 -30.77
CA ARG A 1108 18.90 31.55 -30.14
C ARG A 1108 18.15 30.22 -30.11
N ARG A 1109 18.11 29.48 -31.23
CA ARG A 1109 17.50 28.15 -31.33
C ARG A 1109 18.02 27.18 -30.28
N LEU A 1110 19.34 27.12 -30.08
CA LEU A 1110 19.98 26.30 -29.03
C LEU A 1110 19.56 26.70 -27.61
N ARG A 1111 19.39 28.01 -27.36
CA ARG A 1111 18.94 28.53 -26.05
C ARG A 1111 17.46 28.22 -25.80
N ASP A 1112 16.63 28.32 -26.83
CA ASP A 1112 15.20 28.05 -26.73
C ASP A 1112 14.93 26.55 -26.58
N ARG A 1113 15.76 25.69 -27.18
CA ARG A 1113 15.76 24.23 -26.93
C ARG A 1113 15.95 23.90 -25.44
N LEU A 1114 16.88 24.58 -24.75
CA LEU A 1114 17.08 24.45 -23.30
C LEU A 1114 15.90 24.99 -22.47
N ARG A 1115 15.27 26.09 -22.91
CA ARG A 1115 14.09 26.68 -22.24
C ARG A 1115 12.85 25.79 -22.40
N ALA A 1116 12.60 25.28 -23.59
CA ALA A 1116 11.48 24.41 -23.90
C ALA A 1116 11.54 23.08 -23.13
N ASP A 1117 12.74 22.51 -22.94
CA ASP A 1117 12.94 21.32 -22.11
C ASP A 1117 12.66 21.61 -20.62
N ARG A 1118 13.13 22.75 -20.08
CA ARG A 1118 12.77 23.20 -18.72
C ARG A 1118 11.25 23.37 -18.56
N ALA A 1119 10.58 23.94 -19.56
CA ALA A 1119 9.13 24.12 -19.55
C ALA A 1119 8.36 22.79 -19.64
N ARG A 1120 8.80 21.84 -20.47
CA ARG A 1120 8.23 20.48 -20.51
C ARG A 1120 8.43 19.73 -19.20
N GLN A 1121 9.57 19.90 -18.55
CA GLN A 1121 9.86 19.25 -17.27
C GLN A 1121 9.11 19.88 -16.09
N ALA A 1122 8.88 21.20 -16.12
CA ALA A 1122 7.97 21.86 -15.19
C ALA A 1122 6.57 21.26 -15.32
N ARG A 1123 6.07 21.12 -16.55
CA ARG A 1123 4.78 20.45 -16.83
C ARG A 1123 4.78 18.95 -16.50
N GLY A 1124 5.92 18.28 -16.60
CA GLY A 1124 6.08 16.87 -16.20
C GLY A 1124 6.06 16.66 -14.68
N ARG A 1125 6.46 17.66 -13.89
CA ARG A 1125 6.19 17.70 -12.44
C ARG A 1125 4.72 17.99 -12.13
N ASP A 1126 4.05 18.72 -13.02
CA ASP A 1126 2.61 18.98 -12.97
C ASP A 1126 1.75 17.88 -13.63
N ALA A 1127 2.35 16.73 -14.01
CA ALA A 1127 1.64 15.60 -14.63
C ALA A 1127 0.67 14.86 -13.67
N SER A 1128 0.49 15.36 -12.45
CA SER A 1128 -0.73 15.14 -11.67
C SER A 1128 -1.87 15.96 -12.29
N GLY A 1129 -2.42 15.49 -13.41
CA GLY A 1129 -3.49 16.18 -14.12
C GLY A 1129 -4.56 16.73 -13.16
N ASN A 1130 -4.76 18.05 -13.18
CA ASN A 1130 -5.91 18.81 -12.70
C ASN A 1130 -6.58 18.44 -11.35
N LEU A 1131 -5.93 17.69 -10.45
CA LEU A 1131 -6.44 17.48 -9.09
C LEU A 1131 -6.41 18.78 -8.27
N TRP A 1132 -5.44 19.66 -8.57
CA TRP A 1132 -5.24 20.96 -7.94
C TRP A 1132 -6.47 21.88 -8.06
N ASN A 1133 -7.12 21.91 -9.23
CA ASN A 1133 -8.34 22.69 -9.45
C ASN A 1133 -9.59 21.96 -8.91
N ASP A 1134 -9.56 20.62 -8.89
CA ASP A 1134 -10.71 19.80 -8.48
C ASP A 1134 -10.91 19.68 -6.97
N VAL A 1135 -9.82 19.66 -6.20
CA VAL A 1135 -9.85 19.49 -4.73
C VAL A 1135 -9.84 20.83 -4.00
N LEU A 1136 -9.10 21.83 -4.50
CA LEU A 1136 -8.90 23.09 -3.77
C LEU A 1136 -9.78 24.25 -4.23
N GLY A 1137 -10.33 24.21 -5.45
CA GLY A 1137 -11.21 25.27 -5.95
C GLY A 1137 -10.58 26.67 -5.94
N ALA A 1138 -9.26 26.77 -6.14
CA ALA A 1138 -8.66 28.05 -6.49
C ALA A 1138 -8.97 28.32 -7.96
N ASP A 1139 -9.68 29.41 -8.23
CA ASP A 1139 -9.74 29.94 -9.58
C ASP A 1139 -8.29 30.31 -9.98
N PRO A 1140 -7.79 29.93 -11.17
CA PRO A 1140 -6.45 30.35 -11.61
C PRO A 1140 -6.28 31.89 -11.57
N GLU A 1141 -7.38 32.64 -11.59
CA GLU A 1141 -7.39 34.10 -11.45
C GLU A 1141 -7.06 34.60 -10.03
N ASP A 1142 -7.27 33.79 -8.98
CA ASP A 1142 -6.97 34.18 -7.59
C ASP A 1142 -5.46 34.17 -7.27
N TYR A 1143 -4.64 33.52 -8.09
CA TYR A 1143 -3.17 33.56 -7.98
C TYR A 1143 -2.53 34.67 -8.83
N ALA A 1144 -3.31 35.39 -9.65
CA ALA A 1144 -2.79 36.36 -10.61
C ALA A 1144 -2.77 37.82 -10.12
N ARG A 1145 -2.89 38.07 -8.81
CA ARG A 1145 -2.77 39.43 -8.25
C ARG A 1145 -1.94 39.43 -6.98
N ASP A 1146 -0.63 39.57 -7.16
CA ASP A 1146 0.30 40.39 -6.38
C ASP A 1146 1.73 39.89 -6.66
N GLY A 1147 2.37 40.39 -7.72
CA GLY A 1147 3.80 40.08 -7.95
C GLY A 1147 4.43 40.59 -9.25
N ASP A 1148 3.76 40.46 -10.40
CA ASP A 1148 4.43 40.60 -11.70
C ASP A 1148 4.21 41.95 -12.43
N ALA A 1149 3.74 42.98 -11.74
CA ALA A 1149 3.53 44.32 -12.33
C ALA A 1149 4.78 45.24 -12.26
N LYS A 1150 6.00 44.71 -12.12
CA LYS A 1150 7.22 45.56 -11.99
C LYS A 1150 8.43 45.18 -12.85
N ALA A 1151 8.25 44.38 -13.89
CA ALA A 1151 9.37 43.98 -14.74
C ALA A 1151 9.07 44.08 -16.24
N ASP A 1152 8.51 45.20 -16.72
CA ASP A 1152 8.48 45.44 -18.17
C ASP A 1152 8.55 46.93 -18.61
N ASP A 1153 9.29 47.75 -17.85
CA ASP A 1153 9.39 49.20 -18.10
C ASP A 1153 10.78 49.63 -18.56
N ARG A 1154 11.36 48.89 -19.51
CA ARG A 1154 12.66 49.25 -20.12
C ARG A 1154 12.73 48.96 -21.62
N TYR A 1155 11.83 49.52 -22.43
CA TYR A 1155 12.12 49.87 -23.83
C TYR A 1155 11.20 51.02 -24.28
N PRO A 1156 11.71 52.06 -24.97
CA PRO A 1156 10.86 53.14 -25.47
C PRO A 1156 10.02 52.65 -26.65
N ARG A 1157 8.72 52.95 -26.63
CA ARG A 1157 7.81 52.73 -27.77
C ARG A 1157 8.12 53.74 -28.86
N ASP A 1158 8.34 53.21 -30.06
CA ASP A 1158 8.40 53.90 -31.33
C ASP A 1158 7.00 54.47 -31.67
N PRO A 1159 6.83 55.78 -31.92
CA PRO A 1159 5.56 56.35 -32.35
C PRO A 1159 5.52 56.39 -33.88
N GLY A 1160 4.92 55.38 -34.51
CA GLY A 1160 4.68 55.41 -35.94
C GLY A 1160 3.90 54.22 -36.48
N ALA A 1161 2.88 54.54 -37.29
CA ALA A 1161 2.11 53.70 -38.21
C ALA A 1161 0.81 53.08 -37.67
N ASP A 1162 -0.27 53.81 -37.95
CA ASP A 1162 -1.62 53.32 -38.24
C ASP A 1162 -1.63 52.15 -39.24
N GLY A 1163 -2.64 51.28 -39.11
CA GLY A 1163 -3.03 50.21 -40.02
C GLY A 1163 -4.18 49.39 -39.46
#